data_AF-A0A3B3YQB0-F1
#
_entry.id   AF-A0A3B3YQB0-F1
#
_cell.length_a   1.000
_cell.length_b   1.000
_cell.length_c   1.000
_cell.angle_alpha   90.00
_cell.angle_beta   90.00
_cell.angle_gamma   90.00
#
_symmetry.space_group_name_H-M   'P 1'
#
loop_
_entity.id
_entity.type
_entity.pdbx_description
1 polymer ?
#
loop_
_entity_poly.entity_id
_entity_poly.type
_entity_poly.pdbx_seq_one_letter_code
_entity_poly.pdbx_strand_id
1 'polypeptide(L)'
;MLHQIEEPCSLGAHAGVIVPPSWIIKVRKPQSSLKNSARRKKRTSFKRRASKKGLEDSKWRPFILKPLPSPLMKPVLVFVNPKSGGNQGAKLLHMFMWILNPRQVFDLSQGGLREALELYRKVPNLRILACGGDGTVGWILSALDELQMNPQPPVAVLPLGTGNDLARTLNWGGGYTDEPVSKVLCHVEDGSVVQLDRWNLLVEKTAVQPEEGTQKLPLNVFNNYFSLGFDAHVTLEFHESREANPEKFNSRFRNKMFYAGAAFSDFLQRSSRDLSKHVRVVCDGTDLTPKIQELKFQCIVFLNIPRYCAGTMPWGNTGDHRDFEPQRHDDGCIEVIGFTMASLAALQVGGHGERLHQCREVVLTTYKTVPVQVDGEPCRLAPSTLRISLRNQANMVQKSKRRTSVPLLNDPHAVPDRLRLRVNRISLQEYDRLQYDKERLRDISIPVGIVVVRGDCDLETCRLYIDRLQEDEIRGVPITSSTSRLSPNWSFLDSTSADRFYRIDKAQEHLHFVTEICQDEVFILDHEGPVGSQASSAGMPDLVVEPAAGAPLTPDEQALLTAASTGDLLLLTDGVRRGVSLLVRDSGGCSALHLAAQNGHTDLVSFILQQGSKVLLDLTDRDKGETALHKAASEKQHAVCRMLVEAGASLEKTNFQGKTAADQAAGDSELAVFLSSQQQTSSGTNEDLETAV
;
A
#
# COMPACT_ATOMS: atom_id res chain seq x y z
N MET A 1 22.58 35.84 13.68
CA MET A 1 22.23 34.55 14.34
C MET A 1 21.81 34.71 15.82
N LEU A 2 22.27 35.74 16.56
CA LEU A 2 21.77 36.03 17.92
C LEU A 2 20.35 36.65 17.97
N HIS A 3 19.92 37.34 16.91
CA HIS A 3 18.58 37.95 16.82
C HIS A 3 17.42 36.96 16.76
N GLN A 4 17.66 35.67 16.46
CA GLN A 4 16.61 34.64 16.41
C GLN A 4 16.34 33.98 17.77
N ILE A 5 17.14 34.26 18.81
CA ILE A 5 16.99 33.63 20.13
C ILE A 5 15.86 34.30 20.95
N GLU A 6 15.53 35.56 20.65
CA GLU A 6 14.48 36.32 21.34
C GLU A 6 13.10 36.21 20.66
N GLU A 7 13.02 35.63 19.46
CA GLU A 7 11.74 35.43 18.78
C GLU A 7 10.91 34.35 19.49
N PRO A 8 9.63 34.61 19.80
CA PRO A 8 8.75 33.61 20.39
C PRO A 8 8.56 32.44 19.42
N CYS A 9 8.99 31.24 19.82
CA CYS A 9 8.82 30.04 19.02
C CYS A 9 7.33 29.71 18.84
N SER A 10 6.82 29.86 17.62
CA SER A 10 5.44 29.55 17.26
C SER A 10 5.14 28.05 17.16
N LEU A 11 6.16 27.19 17.29
CA LEU A 11 6.12 25.74 17.04
C LEU A 11 5.77 25.37 15.58
N GLY A 12 5.66 26.36 14.69
CA GLY A 12 5.43 26.18 13.26
C GLY A 12 4.10 25.51 12.91
N ALA A 13 4.04 24.89 11.73
CA ALA A 13 2.84 24.23 11.19
C ALA A 13 2.34 23.05 12.05
N HIS A 14 3.18 22.52 12.94
CA HIS A 14 2.87 21.35 13.78
C HIS A 14 2.59 21.73 15.25
N ALA A 15 2.29 23.00 15.53
CA ALA A 15 1.98 23.46 16.88
C ALA A 15 0.86 22.66 17.56
N GLY A 16 -0.11 22.15 16.80
CA GLY A 16 -1.21 21.32 17.30
C GLY A 16 -0.79 19.96 17.85
N VAL A 17 0.31 19.39 17.36
CA VAL A 17 0.79 18.04 17.73
C VAL A 17 2.03 18.05 18.63
N ILE A 18 2.70 19.19 18.78
CA ILE A 18 3.90 19.33 19.61
C ILE A 18 3.52 19.58 21.07
N VAL A 19 4.16 18.84 22.00
CA VAL A 19 4.13 19.17 23.43
C VAL A 19 5.05 20.35 23.68
N PRO A 20 4.51 21.51 24.07
CA PRO A 20 5.31 22.72 24.22
C PRO A 20 6.26 22.59 25.41
N PRO A 21 7.45 23.22 25.36
CA PRO A 21 8.39 23.24 26.48
C PRO A 21 7.77 23.75 27.80
N SER A 22 6.78 24.64 27.71
CA SER A 22 6.05 25.17 28.87
C SER A 22 5.30 24.12 29.69
N TRP A 23 4.99 22.96 29.11
CA TRP A 23 4.35 21.84 29.84
C TRP A 23 5.36 21.00 30.63
N ILE A 24 6.66 21.10 30.33
CA ILE A 24 7.69 20.22 30.89
C ILE A 24 8.32 20.88 32.11
N ILE A 25 8.09 20.27 33.28
CA ILE A 25 8.64 20.76 34.56
C ILE A 25 9.73 19.81 35.03
N LYS A 26 10.96 20.33 35.13
CA LYS A 26 12.09 19.59 35.70
C LYS A 26 11.87 19.34 37.18
N VAL A 27 11.93 18.08 37.59
CA VAL A 27 11.82 17.70 39.01
C VAL A 27 13.21 17.70 39.63
N ARG A 28 13.41 18.44 40.72
CA ARG A 28 14.68 18.40 41.45
C ARG A 28 14.80 17.06 42.17
N LYS A 29 15.98 16.42 42.09
CA LYS A 29 16.27 15.21 42.85
C LYS A 29 16.17 15.55 44.34
N PRO A 30 15.48 14.76 45.17
CA PRO A 30 15.48 14.98 46.61
C PRO A 30 16.94 14.91 47.09
N GLN A 31 17.49 16.03 47.56
CA GLN A 31 18.76 16.00 48.25
C GLN A 31 18.51 15.29 49.58
N SER A 32 19.25 14.21 49.86
CA SER A 32 19.28 13.62 51.19
C SER A 32 19.76 14.69 52.17
N SER A 33 18.87 15.11 53.05
CA SER A 33 19.18 16.12 54.07
C SER A 33 20.30 15.61 54.97
N LEU A 34 21.42 16.33 54.93
CA LEU A 34 22.38 16.57 56.02
C LEU A 34 22.86 15.34 56.83
N LYS A 35 24.13 15.00 56.60
CA LYS A 35 25.00 14.30 57.53
C LYS A 35 24.89 14.93 58.93
N ASN A 36 24.16 14.30 59.84
CA ASN A 36 24.35 14.53 61.26
C ASN A 36 25.44 13.61 61.79
N SER A 37 26.29 14.23 62.59
CA SER A 37 27.55 13.75 63.13
C SER A 37 27.40 12.53 64.03
N ALA A 38 28.46 11.74 64.01
CA ALA A 38 28.90 10.75 64.98
C ALA A 38 28.17 10.73 66.34
N ARG A 39 27.56 9.58 66.65
CA ARG A 39 27.73 8.93 67.97
C ARG A 39 27.34 7.47 67.91
N ARG A 40 28.38 6.62 67.94
CA ARG A 40 28.32 5.19 68.28
C ARG A 40 27.55 4.99 69.59
N LYS A 41 26.54 4.13 69.60
CA LYS A 41 26.19 3.28 70.77
C LYS A 41 25.79 1.87 70.32
N LYS A 42 26.53 0.90 70.86
CA LYS A 42 26.32 -0.56 70.86
C LYS A 42 25.07 -0.91 71.68
N ARG A 43 24.27 -1.91 71.23
CA ARG A 43 23.64 -3.03 72.00
C ARG A 43 22.46 -3.66 71.24
N THR A 44 22.58 -4.92 70.78
CA THR A 44 22.06 -6.20 71.35
C THR A 44 20.55 -6.46 71.21
N SER A 45 20.23 -7.43 70.34
CA SER A 45 19.23 -8.51 70.45
C SER A 45 17.71 -8.24 70.53
N PHE A 46 16.99 -9.11 69.79
CA PHE A 46 15.61 -9.63 69.94
C PHE A 46 14.53 -9.23 68.91
N LYS A 47 14.24 -10.22 68.05
CA LYS A 47 12.95 -10.75 67.53
C LYS A 47 11.80 -9.81 67.10
N ARG A 48 11.43 -10.04 65.82
CA ARG A 48 10.09 -10.13 65.20
C ARG A 48 9.21 -8.88 65.11
N ARG A 49 9.07 -8.37 63.87
CA ARG A 49 7.84 -8.43 63.06
C ARG A 49 8.13 -7.89 61.67
N ALA A 50 8.20 -8.76 60.66
CA ALA A 50 8.20 -8.34 59.27
C ALA A 50 6.76 -8.02 58.86
N SER A 51 6.34 -6.75 59.04
CA SER A 51 5.18 -6.23 58.35
C SER A 51 5.57 -5.98 56.90
N LYS A 52 4.93 -6.71 55.97
CA LYS A 52 4.86 -6.38 54.55
C LYS A 52 4.58 -4.88 54.38
N LYS A 53 5.56 -4.12 53.90
CA LYS A 53 5.32 -2.84 53.25
C LYS A 53 6.01 -2.95 51.89
N GLY A 54 5.18 -2.96 50.85
CA GLY A 54 5.58 -3.21 49.47
C GLY A 54 6.65 -2.22 49.02
N LEU A 55 7.64 -2.77 48.33
CA LEU A 55 8.69 -2.05 47.63
C LEU A 55 8.07 -1.51 46.33
N GLU A 56 7.47 -0.32 46.38
CA GLU A 56 7.33 0.50 45.17
C GLU A 56 8.63 1.28 44.99
N ASP A 57 9.54 0.71 44.20
CA ASP A 57 10.65 1.45 43.61
C ASP A 57 10.07 2.42 42.56
N SER A 58 9.53 3.55 43.02
CA SER A 58 9.21 4.68 42.15
C SER A 58 10.52 5.25 41.61
N LYS A 59 10.99 4.69 40.47
CA LYS A 59 12.10 5.23 39.67
C LYS A 59 11.94 6.75 39.58
N TRP A 60 12.90 7.48 40.13
CA TRP A 60 12.90 8.94 40.12
C TRP A 60 12.74 9.47 38.69
N ARG A 61 11.69 10.27 38.45
CA ARG A 61 11.43 10.88 37.14
C ARG A 61 12.11 12.25 37.05
N PRO A 62 12.94 12.51 36.02
CA PRO A 62 13.66 13.77 35.88
C PRO A 62 12.77 14.97 35.53
N PHE A 63 11.56 14.72 35.04
CA PHE A 63 10.56 15.75 34.72
C PHE A 63 9.13 15.20 34.86
N ILE A 64 8.16 16.11 34.91
CA ILE A 64 6.72 15.82 34.83
C ILE A 64 6.08 16.71 33.76
N LEU A 65 4.95 16.27 33.22
CA LEU A 65 4.12 17.05 32.31
C LEU A 65 2.97 17.72 33.08
N LYS A 66 2.79 19.02 32.89
CA LYS A 66 1.61 19.79 33.30
C LYS A 66 0.95 20.39 32.06
N PRO A 67 0.06 19.64 31.40
CA PRO A 67 -0.62 20.13 30.21
C PRO A 67 -1.56 21.27 30.54
N LEU A 68 -1.65 22.23 29.62
CA LEU A 68 -2.69 23.27 29.62
C LEU A 68 -3.79 22.79 28.66
N PRO A 69 -5.03 22.57 29.13
CA PRO A 69 -6.10 22.10 28.28
C PRO A 69 -6.35 23.05 27.11
N SER A 70 -6.28 22.52 25.89
CA SER A 70 -6.70 23.21 24.67
C SER A 70 -7.46 22.21 23.79
N PRO A 71 -8.71 22.50 23.39
CA PRO A 71 -9.50 21.59 22.56
C PRO A 71 -8.95 21.44 21.14
N LEU A 72 -8.12 22.39 20.69
CA LEU A 72 -7.52 22.40 19.36
C LEU A 72 -6.24 21.58 19.28
N MET A 73 -5.59 21.32 20.42
CA MET A 73 -4.34 20.55 20.45
C MET A 73 -4.64 19.05 20.44
N LYS A 74 -3.90 18.31 19.63
CA LYS A 74 -3.90 16.84 19.56
C LYS A 74 -2.45 16.35 19.66
N PRO A 75 -1.80 16.43 20.83
CA PRO A 75 -0.39 16.06 20.97
C PRO A 75 -0.14 14.63 20.50
N VAL A 76 0.93 14.42 19.72
CA VAL A 76 1.27 13.10 19.18
C VAL A 76 2.44 12.49 19.95
N LEU A 77 2.24 11.28 20.45
CA LEU A 77 3.28 10.45 21.06
C LEU A 77 3.76 9.42 20.02
N VAL A 78 5.04 9.46 19.66
CA VAL A 78 5.59 8.60 18.60
C VAL A 78 6.41 7.47 19.22
N PHE A 79 6.02 6.24 18.93
CA PHE A 79 6.79 5.04 19.28
C PHE A 79 7.41 4.46 18.01
N VAL A 80 8.72 4.35 17.98
CA VAL A 80 9.44 3.83 16.81
C VAL A 80 10.18 2.56 17.19
N ASN A 81 9.99 1.51 16.39
CA ASN A 81 10.85 0.33 16.42
C ASN A 81 12.00 0.51 15.41
N PRO A 82 13.23 0.83 15.84
CA PRO A 82 14.31 1.20 14.92
C PRO A 82 14.71 0.11 13.95
N LYS A 83 14.47 -1.16 14.31
CA LYS A 83 14.81 -2.34 13.50
C LYS A 83 13.80 -2.61 12.38
N SER A 84 12.65 -1.94 12.40
CA SER A 84 11.60 -2.15 11.39
C SER A 84 11.95 -1.48 10.05
N GLY A 85 11.41 -2.03 8.95
CA GLY A 85 11.51 -1.46 7.61
C GLY A 85 12.91 -1.51 7.00
N GLY A 86 13.76 -2.47 7.37
CA GLY A 86 15.15 -2.52 6.89
C GLY A 86 15.97 -1.32 7.36
N ASN A 87 15.90 -1.01 8.66
CA ASN A 87 16.52 0.15 9.32
C ASN A 87 15.91 1.52 9.01
N GLN A 88 14.81 1.61 8.26
CA GLN A 88 14.04 2.86 8.10
C GLN A 88 13.55 3.42 9.45
N GLY A 89 13.28 2.55 10.43
CA GLY A 89 12.88 2.98 11.78
C GLY A 89 13.91 3.90 12.45
N ALA A 90 15.21 3.62 12.32
CA ALA A 90 16.26 4.46 12.91
C ALA A 90 16.29 5.87 12.28
N LYS A 91 16.18 5.96 10.96
CA LYS A 91 16.08 7.24 10.22
C LYS A 91 14.85 8.04 10.69
N LEU A 92 13.69 7.38 10.75
CA LEU A 92 12.44 8.00 11.20
C LEU A 92 12.52 8.51 12.63
N LEU A 93 13.14 7.75 13.55
CA LEU A 93 13.35 8.19 14.93
C LEU A 93 14.02 9.56 14.98
N HIS A 94 15.11 9.74 14.23
CA HIS A 94 15.82 11.03 14.15
C HIS A 94 14.96 12.13 13.50
N MET A 95 14.23 11.83 12.43
CA MET A 95 13.36 12.80 11.76
C MET A 95 12.23 13.28 12.68
N PHE A 96 11.58 12.39 13.41
CA PHE A 96 10.55 12.75 14.40
C PHE A 96 11.14 13.58 15.54
N MET A 97 12.34 13.25 16.04
CA MET A 97 13.02 14.02 17.08
C MET A 97 13.40 15.44 16.62
N TRP A 98 13.53 15.66 15.32
CA TRP A 98 13.81 16.97 14.74
C TRP A 98 12.56 17.86 14.67
N ILE A 99 11.41 17.27 14.32
CA ILE A 99 10.16 18.00 14.11
C ILE A 99 9.37 18.16 15.42
N LEU A 100 9.30 17.10 16.22
CA LEU A 100 8.58 17.10 17.50
C LEU A 100 9.50 17.47 18.65
N ASN A 101 8.91 17.71 19.83
CA ASN A 101 9.69 17.72 21.05
C ASN A 101 10.34 16.33 21.23
N PRO A 102 11.67 16.22 21.41
CA PRO A 102 12.34 14.92 21.55
C PRO A 102 11.79 14.05 22.70
N ARG A 103 11.09 14.65 23.67
CA ARG A 103 10.42 13.91 24.75
C ARG A 103 9.16 13.16 24.32
N GLN A 104 8.61 13.46 23.14
CA GLN A 104 7.46 12.78 22.53
C GLN A 104 7.85 11.57 21.69
N VAL A 105 9.14 11.35 21.44
CA VAL A 105 9.61 10.31 20.52
C VAL A 105 10.35 9.25 21.33
N PHE A 106 9.87 8.01 21.24
CA PHE A 106 10.35 6.90 22.04
C PHE A 106 10.87 5.77 21.16
N ASP A 107 12.07 5.31 21.48
CA ASP A 107 12.68 4.12 20.89
C ASP A 107 12.20 2.87 21.64
N LEU A 108 11.41 2.04 20.95
CA LEU A 108 10.86 0.81 21.50
C LEU A 108 11.91 -0.26 21.79
N SER A 109 13.10 -0.20 21.18
CA SER A 109 14.19 -1.14 21.46
C SER A 109 14.80 -0.94 22.85
N GLN A 110 14.62 0.25 23.44
CA GLN A 110 15.09 0.59 24.78
C GLN A 110 14.05 0.24 25.87
N GLY A 111 12.89 -0.30 25.47
CA GLY A 111 11.76 -0.53 26.36
C GLY A 111 11.09 0.78 26.78
N GLY A 112 10.52 0.83 27.99
CA GLY A 112 9.98 2.08 28.54
C GLY A 112 8.60 2.50 28.05
N LEU A 113 7.93 1.66 27.24
CA LEU A 113 6.59 1.93 26.70
C LEU A 113 5.58 2.28 27.81
N ARG A 114 5.55 1.48 28.89
CA ARG A 114 4.62 1.71 30.02
C ARG A 114 4.95 3.01 30.74
N GLU A 115 6.22 3.29 30.98
CA GLU A 115 6.69 4.51 31.63
C GLU A 115 6.38 5.78 30.82
N ALA A 116 6.48 5.69 29.49
CA ALA A 116 6.13 6.73 28.54
C ALA A 116 4.62 7.00 28.53
N LEU A 117 3.80 5.96 28.39
CA LEU A 117 2.35 6.09 28.45
C LEU A 117 1.89 6.69 29.80
N GLU A 118 2.48 6.26 30.91
CA GLU A 118 2.18 6.80 32.23
C GLU A 118 2.55 8.28 32.36
N LEU A 119 3.68 8.70 31.78
CA LEU A 119 4.12 10.10 31.77
C LEU A 119 3.13 11.00 31.02
N TYR A 120 2.53 10.49 29.95
CA TYR A 120 1.60 11.22 29.09
C TYR A 120 0.12 11.00 29.44
N ARG A 121 -0.20 10.19 30.46
CA ARG A 121 -1.57 9.82 30.87
C ARG A 121 -2.53 11.01 31.06
N LYS A 122 -2.02 12.16 31.51
CA LYS A 122 -2.83 13.37 31.78
C LYS A 122 -2.92 14.33 30.60
N VAL A 123 -2.29 14.02 29.47
CA VAL A 123 -2.30 14.89 28.28
C VAL A 123 -3.65 14.78 27.58
N PRO A 124 -4.39 15.88 27.41
CA PRO A 124 -5.69 15.87 26.73
C PRO A 124 -5.52 15.61 25.24
N ASN A 125 -6.52 14.97 24.61
CA ASN A 125 -6.56 14.70 23.16
C ASN A 125 -5.31 14.00 22.60
N LEU A 126 -4.59 13.24 23.44
CA LEU A 126 -3.38 12.54 23.06
C LEU A 126 -3.66 11.55 21.93
N ARG A 127 -2.84 11.57 20.89
CA ARG A 127 -2.80 10.54 19.84
C ARG A 127 -1.46 9.80 19.89
N ILE A 128 -1.45 8.55 19.48
CA ILE A 128 -0.24 7.73 19.41
C ILE A 128 0.05 7.40 17.94
N LEU A 129 1.31 7.51 17.54
CA LEU A 129 1.81 7.01 16.26
C LEU A 129 2.74 5.82 16.51
N ALA A 130 2.35 4.64 16.04
CA ALA A 130 3.12 3.40 16.11
C ALA A 130 3.89 3.18 14.80
N CYS A 131 5.20 3.35 14.82
CA CYS A 131 6.09 3.12 13.68
C CYS A 131 6.71 1.73 13.77
N GLY A 132 6.13 0.77 13.05
CA GLY A 132 6.48 -0.65 13.13
C GLY A 132 5.61 -1.54 12.26
N GLY A 133 5.63 -2.85 12.50
CA GLY A 133 4.66 -3.80 11.94
C GLY A 133 3.47 -4.03 12.87
N ASP A 134 2.57 -4.94 12.49
CA ASP A 134 1.35 -5.26 13.25
C ASP A 134 1.64 -5.64 14.73
N GLY A 135 2.69 -6.43 15.00
CA GLY A 135 3.10 -6.77 16.37
C GLY A 135 3.53 -5.57 17.22
N THR A 136 4.07 -4.51 16.61
CA THR A 136 4.39 -3.26 17.33
C THR A 136 3.11 -2.55 17.79
N VAL A 137 2.08 -2.55 16.95
CA VAL A 137 0.76 -1.98 17.29
C VAL A 137 0.11 -2.80 18.39
N GLY A 138 0.11 -4.14 18.28
CA GLY A 138 -0.43 -5.05 19.29
C GLY A 138 0.22 -4.87 20.68
N TRP A 139 1.53 -4.61 20.72
CA TRP A 139 2.24 -4.33 21.98
C TRP A 139 1.76 -3.03 22.63
N ILE A 140 1.60 -1.97 21.84
CA ILE A 140 1.07 -0.67 22.32
C ILE A 140 -0.35 -0.83 22.84
N LEU A 141 -1.24 -1.50 22.10
CA LEU A 141 -2.62 -1.73 22.51
C LEU A 141 -2.71 -2.53 23.81
N SER A 142 -1.86 -3.55 23.97
CA SER A 142 -1.78 -4.34 25.21
C SER A 142 -1.29 -3.50 26.39
N ALA A 143 -0.30 -2.62 26.17
CA ALA A 143 0.17 -1.71 27.22
C ALA A 143 -0.90 -0.68 27.64
N LEU A 144 -1.73 -0.21 26.69
CA LEU A 144 -2.87 0.67 26.99
C LEU A 144 -3.93 -0.03 27.85
N ASP A 145 -4.24 -1.30 27.56
CA ASP A 145 -5.14 -2.11 28.39
C ASP A 145 -4.61 -2.30 29.82
N GLU A 146 -3.34 -2.70 29.94
CA GLU A 146 -2.70 -2.96 31.24
C GLU A 146 -2.66 -1.72 32.13
N LEU A 147 -2.52 -0.53 31.53
CA LEU A 147 -2.51 0.74 32.22
C LEU A 147 -3.91 1.29 32.50
N GLN A 148 -4.95 0.70 31.90
CA GLN A 148 -6.35 1.15 32.01
C GLN A 148 -6.48 2.65 31.67
N MET A 149 -5.85 3.07 30.58
CA MET A 149 -5.87 4.47 30.12
C MET A 149 -7.30 4.92 29.82
N ASN A 150 -7.73 6.03 30.42
CA ASN A 150 -9.07 6.60 30.23
C ASN A 150 -9.01 8.14 30.13
N PRO A 151 -9.45 8.74 29.02
CA PRO A 151 -9.86 8.08 27.76
C PRO A 151 -8.67 7.36 27.10
N GLN A 152 -8.95 6.28 26.38
CA GLN A 152 -7.91 5.56 25.65
C GLN A 152 -7.48 6.39 24.43
N PRO A 153 -6.18 6.73 24.29
CA PRO A 153 -5.69 7.51 23.15
C PRO A 153 -5.79 6.69 21.85
N PRO A 154 -6.25 7.28 20.73
CA PRO A 154 -6.30 6.57 19.46
C PRO A 154 -4.90 6.30 18.90
N VAL A 155 -4.71 5.13 18.30
CA VAL A 155 -3.42 4.67 17.74
C VAL A 155 -3.43 4.73 16.21
N ALA A 156 -2.51 5.50 15.63
CA ALA A 156 -2.17 5.52 14.21
C ALA A 156 -1.03 4.54 13.91
N VAL A 157 -0.95 4.07 12.66
CA VAL A 157 0.06 3.08 12.23
C VAL A 157 0.91 3.67 11.10
N LEU A 158 2.23 3.69 11.28
CA LEU A 158 3.18 3.91 10.18
C LEU A 158 3.77 2.55 9.78
N PRO A 159 3.39 2.00 8.60
CA PRO A 159 3.65 0.60 8.24
C PRO A 159 5.11 0.34 7.86
N LEU A 160 5.92 -0.08 8.83
CA LEU A 160 7.33 -0.46 8.62
C LEU A 160 7.53 -1.99 8.54
N GLY A 161 6.48 -2.80 8.76
CA GLY A 161 6.53 -4.26 8.65
C GLY A 161 6.51 -4.79 7.21
N THR A 162 6.48 -6.12 7.07
CA THR A 162 6.30 -6.82 5.78
C THR A 162 4.82 -7.06 5.45
N GLY A 163 4.04 -7.48 6.45
CA GLY A 163 2.61 -7.80 6.38
C GLY A 163 1.76 -6.54 6.31
N ASN A 164 1.64 -5.77 7.40
CA ASN A 164 0.95 -4.47 7.51
C ASN A 164 -0.54 -4.53 7.13
N ASP A 165 -1.23 -5.61 7.51
CA ASP A 165 -2.63 -5.82 7.17
C ASP A 165 -3.55 -4.86 7.94
N LEU A 166 -3.21 -4.55 9.21
CA LEU A 166 -3.94 -3.56 9.98
C LEU A 166 -3.81 -2.15 9.38
N ALA A 167 -2.60 -1.79 8.94
CA ALA A 167 -2.34 -0.50 8.30
C ALA A 167 -3.14 -0.35 7.00
N ARG A 168 -3.22 -1.39 6.17
CA ARG A 168 -4.06 -1.40 4.96
C ARG A 168 -5.54 -1.23 5.29
N THR A 169 -6.03 -1.91 6.33
CA THR A 169 -7.41 -1.79 6.81
C THR A 169 -7.74 -0.35 7.23
N LEU A 170 -6.77 0.32 7.85
CA LEU A 170 -6.91 1.70 8.34
C LEU A 170 -6.46 2.78 7.32
N ASN A 171 -6.30 2.42 6.05
CA ASN A 171 -5.88 3.30 4.94
C ASN A 171 -4.47 3.92 5.07
N TRP A 172 -3.59 3.37 5.91
CA TRP A 172 -2.20 3.82 6.04
C TRP A 172 -1.26 3.20 4.98
N GLY A 173 -1.76 2.25 4.19
CA GLY A 173 -1.03 1.63 3.08
C GLY A 173 -0.24 0.38 3.48
N GLY A 174 0.41 -0.22 2.49
CA GLY A 174 1.12 -1.50 2.65
C GLY A 174 2.56 -1.39 3.14
N GLY A 175 3.12 -0.19 3.16
CA GLY A 175 4.49 0.07 3.59
C GLY A 175 4.84 1.55 3.48
N TYR A 176 5.74 2.02 4.33
CA TYR A 176 6.29 3.36 4.23
C TYR A 176 7.22 3.47 3.01
N THR A 177 7.12 4.61 2.31
CA THR A 177 7.80 4.95 1.05
C THR A 177 8.47 6.33 1.13
N ASP A 178 9.12 6.62 2.27
CA ASP A 178 9.83 7.89 2.50
C ASP A 178 8.98 9.17 2.35
N GLU A 179 7.65 9.07 2.57
CA GLU A 179 6.79 10.27 2.60
C GLU A 179 7.24 11.23 3.73
N PRO A 180 7.20 12.56 3.52
CA PRO A 180 7.65 13.50 4.52
C PRO A 180 6.97 13.28 5.88
N VAL A 181 7.77 13.22 6.95
CA VAL A 181 7.25 13.00 8.32
C VAL A 181 6.24 14.09 8.74
N SER A 182 6.38 15.29 8.19
CA SER A 182 5.39 16.37 8.32
C SER A 182 4.00 15.95 7.81
N LYS A 183 3.93 15.33 6.61
CA LYS A 183 2.68 14.81 6.01
C LYS A 183 2.08 13.70 6.87
N VAL A 184 2.92 12.81 7.41
CA VAL A 184 2.50 11.77 8.36
C VAL A 184 1.85 12.39 9.60
N LEU A 185 2.47 13.40 10.21
CA LEU A 185 1.92 14.06 11.40
C LEU A 185 0.57 14.74 11.12
N CYS A 186 0.40 15.40 9.96
CA CYS A 186 -0.89 15.94 9.56
C CYS A 186 -1.96 14.84 9.42
N HIS A 187 -1.62 13.69 8.82
CA HIS A 187 -2.53 12.56 8.74
C HIS A 187 -2.90 11.98 10.11
N VAL A 188 -1.97 11.95 11.06
CA VAL A 188 -2.25 11.54 12.44
C VAL A 188 -3.15 12.55 13.14
N GLU A 189 -2.97 13.85 12.90
CA GLU A 189 -3.77 14.92 13.49
C GLU A 189 -5.22 14.92 12.95
N ASP A 190 -5.37 14.81 11.63
CA ASP A 190 -6.64 14.94 10.90
C ASP A 190 -7.42 13.62 10.80
N GLY A 191 -6.77 12.49 11.01
CA GLY A 191 -7.40 11.17 10.87
C GLY A 191 -8.64 10.99 11.76
N SER A 192 -9.63 10.27 11.25
CA SER A 192 -10.83 9.91 12.00
C SER A 192 -10.50 8.84 13.03
N VAL A 193 -11.20 8.88 14.17
CA VAL A 193 -11.10 7.81 15.16
C VAL A 193 -12.13 6.74 14.81
N VAL A 194 -11.67 5.51 14.65
CA VAL A 194 -12.50 4.32 14.41
C VAL A 194 -12.27 3.31 15.54
N GLN A 195 -13.22 2.40 15.73
CA GLN A 195 -13.05 1.30 16.68
C GLN A 195 -12.38 0.11 16.01
N LEU A 196 -11.64 -0.66 16.80
CA LEU A 196 -11.08 -1.95 16.42
C LEU A 196 -11.43 -2.95 17.49
N ASP A 197 -12.24 -3.95 17.15
CA ASP A 197 -12.52 -5.09 18.02
C ASP A 197 -11.23 -5.85 18.33
N ARG A 198 -11.13 -6.36 19.54
CA ARG A 198 -9.97 -7.14 20.00
C ARG A 198 -10.48 -8.37 20.71
N TRP A 199 -9.78 -9.49 20.56
CA TRP A 199 -10.33 -10.80 20.89
C TRP A 199 -9.42 -11.57 21.84
N ASN A 200 -9.99 -12.05 22.94
CA ASN A 200 -9.28 -12.89 23.90
C ASN A 200 -9.07 -14.30 23.34
N LEU A 201 -7.91 -14.88 23.65
CA LEU A 201 -7.60 -16.29 23.43
C LEU A 201 -7.32 -16.96 24.78
N LEU A 202 -8.30 -17.72 25.26
CA LEU A 202 -8.20 -18.44 26.53
C LEU A 202 -7.92 -19.92 26.26
N VAL A 203 -6.76 -20.41 26.70
CA VAL A 203 -6.36 -21.82 26.60
C VAL A 203 -6.81 -22.55 27.87
N GLU A 204 -7.77 -23.47 27.74
CA GLU A 204 -8.15 -24.41 28.78
C GLU A 204 -7.20 -25.62 28.76
N LYS A 205 -6.64 -25.97 29.93
CA LYS A 205 -5.68 -27.07 30.05
C LYS A 205 -6.41 -28.41 30.00
N THR A 206 -6.04 -29.24 29.02
CA THR A 206 -6.47 -30.65 28.98
C THR A 206 -5.58 -31.49 29.90
N ALA A 207 -6.15 -32.43 30.66
CA ALA A 207 -5.44 -33.27 31.63
C ALA A 207 -4.59 -34.42 31.00
N VAL A 208 -4.40 -34.41 29.67
CA VAL A 208 -3.70 -35.46 28.93
C VAL A 208 -2.18 -35.23 28.95
N GLN A 209 -1.40 -36.32 28.96
CA GLN A 209 0.07 -36.28 28.95
C GLN A 209 0.61 -35.45 27.76
N PRO A 210 1.78 -34.79 27.92
CA PRO A 210 2.27 -33.85 26.92
C PRO A 210 2.73 -34.59 25.66
N GLU A 211 2.00 -34.41 24.55
CA GLU A 211 2.60 -34.49 23.21
C GLU A 211 3.67 -33.37 23.07
N GLU A 212 4.58 -33.51 22.10
CA GLU A 212 5.52 -32.44 21.74
C GLU A 212 4.73 -31.17 21.38
N GLY A 213 4.82 -30.10 22.19
CA GLY A 213 4.10 -28.85 21.95
C GLY A 213 3.99 -27.96 23.20
N THR A 214 3.71 -26.66 23.01
CA THR A 214 3.44 -25.73 24.11
C THR A 214 1.97 -25.78 24.53
N GLN A 215 1.72 -25.63 25.83
CA GLN A 215 0.38 -25.46 26.40
C GLN A 215 -0.04 -23.98 26.51
N LYS A 216 0.78 -23.07 26.00
CA LYS A 216 0.56 -21.62 26.03
C LYS A 216 0.74 -21.03 24.65
N LEU A 217 -0.19 -20.16 24.27
CA LEU A 217 -0.07 -19.32 23.09
C LEU A 217 0.96 -18.19 23.33
N PRO A 218 1.61 -17.68 22.27
CA PRO A 218 2.52 -16.55 22.35
C PRO A 218 1.81 -15.27 22.77
N LEU A 219 0.55 -15.11 22.35
CA LEU A 219 -0.33 -13.99 22.67
C LEU A 219 -1.67 -14.51 23.19
N ASN A 220 -2.25 -13.80 24.16
CA ASN A 220 -3.59 -14.07 24.70
C ASN A 220 -4.68 -13.14 24.13
N VAL A 221 -4.31 -12.31 23.17
CA VAL A 221 -5.19 -11.38 22.46
C VAL A 221 -4.72 -11.28 21.01
N PHE A 222 -5.66 -11.18 20.08
CA PHE A 222 -5.38 -10.82 18.70
C PHE A 222 -6.21 -9.62 18.25
N ASN A 223 -5.66 -8.88 17.29
CA ASN A 223 -6.20 -7.66 16.72
C ASN A 223 -6.45 -7.82 15.22
N ASN A 224 -5.74 -8.72 14.54
CA ASN A 224 -5.89 -8.96 13.12
C ASN A 224 -6.56 -10.30 12.88
N TYR A 225 -5.88 -11.40 13.24
CA TYR A 225 -6.39 -12.74 13.00
C TYR A 225 -5.64 -13.83 13.78
N PHE A 226 -6.35 -14.92 14.02
CA PHE A 226 -5.83 -16.17 14.57
C PHE A 226 -6.03 -17.29 13.55
N SER A 227 -5.03 -18.14 13.34
CA SER A 227 -5.17 -19.26 12.38
C SER A 227 -4.50 -20.54 12.86
N LEU A 228 -4.92 -21.65 12.27
CA LEU A 228 -4.36 -22.97 12.47
C LEU A 228 -4.24 -23.72 11.15
N GLY A 229 -3.25 -24.60 11.07
CA GLY A 229 -2.98 -25.40 9.88
C GLY A 229 -1.92 -24.78 8.99
N PHE A 230 -2.13 -24.82 7.68
CA PHE A 230 -1.12 -24.48 6.67
C PHE A 230 -0.53 -23.07 6.85
N ASP A 231 -1.37 -22.05 7.04
CA ASP A 231 -0.91 -20.67 7.25
C ASP A 231 0.02 -20.54 8.47
N ALA A 232 -0.40 -21.13 9.60
CA ALA A 232 0.39 -21.15 10.81
C ALA A 232 1.68 -21.97 10.66
N HIS A 233 1.67 -23.02 9.83
CA HIS A 233 2.86 -23.83 9.55
C HIS A 233 3.92 -23.02 8.79
N VAL A 234 3.52 -22.36 7.70
CA VAL A 234 4.41 -21.47 6.92
C VAL A 234 4.92 -20.32 7.79
N THR A 235 4.05 -19.75 8.63
CA THR A 235 4.43 -18.70 9.58
C THR A 235 5.47 -19.19 10.59
N LEU A 236 5.31 -20.43 11.10
CA LEU A 236 6.27 -21.06 12.00
C LEU A 236 7.62 -21.29 11.32
N GLU A 237 7.64 -21.84 10.12
CA GLU A 237 8.87 -22.09 9.37
C GLU A 237 9.60 -20.78 9.04
N PHE A 238 8.86 -19.74 8.67
CA PHE A 238 9.41 -18.40 8.48
C PHE A 238 10.05 -17.87 9.77
N HIS A 239 9.37 -18.03 10.90
CA HIS A 239 9.87 -17.58 12.20
C HIS A 239 11.15 -18.31 12.60
N GLU A 240 11.16 -19.64 12.56
CA GLU A 240 12.33 -20.49 12.86
C GLU A 240 13.51 -20.14 11.93
N SER A 241 13.24 -19.93 10.64
CA SER A 241 14.26 -19.52 9.65
C SER A 241 14.84 -18.14 9.94
N ARG A 242 13.98 -17.21 10.35
CA ARG A 242 14.36 -15.83 10.70
C ARG A 242 15.17 -15.77 11.99
N GLU A 243 14.82 -16.58 12.99
CA GLU A 243 15.60 -16.70 14.22
C GLU A 243 16.97 -17.33 13.97
N ALA A 244 17.03 -18.33 13.09
CA ALA A 244 18.29 -18.98 12.73
C ALA A 244 19.21 -18.09 11.87
N ASN A 245 18.65 -17.24 11.00
CA ASN A 245 19.43 -16.41 10.06
C ASN A 245 18.91 -14.98 9.93
N PRO A 246 18.97 -14.12 10.97
CA PRO A 246 18.34 -12.80 10.95
C PRO A 246 18.71 -11.93 9.75
N GLU A 247 19.99 -11.94 9.36
CA GLU A 247 20.53 -11.12 8.25
C GLU A 247 19.88 -11.38 6.88
N LYS A 248 19.31 -12.58 6.67
CA LYS A 248 18.64 -12.92 5.39
C LYS A 248 17.25 -12.29 5.27
N PHE A 249 16.66 -11.84 6.38
CA PHE A 249 15.26 -11.39 6.49
C PHE A 249 15.13 -9.87 6.70
N ASN A 250 16.17 -9.12 6.37
CA ASN A 250 16.22 -7.66 6.51
C ASN A 250 15.43 -6.92 5.41
N SER A 251 14.97 -7.63 4.38
CA SER A 251 14.27 -7.07 3.21
C SER A 251 12.81 -7.50 3.16
N ARG A 252 11.89 -6.53 3.04
CA ARG A 252 10.45 -6.79 2.86
C ARG A 252 10.19 -7.65 1.61
N PHE A 253 10.92 -7.41 0.52
CA PHE A 253 10.78 -8.16 -0.73
C PHE A 253 11.18 -9.62 -0.52
N ARG A 254 12.36 -9.88 0.06
CA ARG A 254 12.83 -11.24 0.35
C ARG A 254 11.91 -11.97 1.32
N ASN A 255 11.39 -11.26 2.33
CA ASN A 255 10.43 -11.83 3.27
C ASN A 255 9.16 -12.27 2.55
N LYS A 256 8.59 -11.44 1.65
CA LYS A 256 7.44 -11.83 0.83
C LYS A 256 7.73 -13.03 -0.08
N MET A 257 8.90 -13.06 -0.70
CA MET A 257 9.33 -14.19 -1.55
C MET A 257 9.46 -15.50 -0.77
N PHE A 258 9.85 -15.45 0.51
CA PHE A 258 9.83 -16.65 1.36
C PHE A 258 8.42 -17.23 1.49
N TYR A 259 7.42 -16.39 1.82
CA TYR A 259 6.04 -16.86 1.94
C TYR A 259 5.51 -17.44 0.62
N ALA A 260 5.85 -16.82 -0.51
CA ALA A 260 5.49 -17.35 -1.84
C ALA A 260 6.18 -18.70 -2.13
N GLY A 261 7.47 -18.81 -1.81
CA GLY A 261 8.26 -20.03 -2.02
C GLY A 261 7.82 -21.18 -1.12
N ALA A 262 7.58 -20.93 0.16
CA ALA A 262 7.09 -21.92 1.14
C ALA A 262 5.70 -22.43 0.75
N ALA A 263 4.81 -21.53 0.30
CA ALA A 263 3.51 -21.94 -0.22
C ALA A 263 3.62 -22.90 -1.42
N PHE A 264 4.65 -22.73 -2.27
CA PHE A 264 4.89 -23.60 -3.43
C PHE A 264 5.62 -24.91 -3.08
N SER A 265 6.60 -24.89 -2.18
CA SER A 265 7.34 -26.09 -1.76
C SER A 265 6.45 -27.06 -0.98
N ASP A 266 5.63 -26.54 -0.08
CA ASP A 266 4.69 -27.37 0.69
C ASP A 266 3.45 -27.78 -0.10
N PHE A 267 3.10 -27.07 -1.18
CA PHE A 267 2.12 -27.58 -2.14
C PHE A 267 2.57 -28.93 -2.74
N LEU A 268 3.89 -29.13 -2.89
CA LEU A 268 4.48 -30.38 -3.35
C LEU A 268 4.63 -31.40 -2.20
N GLN A 269 4.85 -30.96 -0.96
CA GLN A 269 4.97 -31.82 0.22
C GLN A 269 3.61 -32.04 0.92
N ARG A 270 3.06 -33.25 0.84
CA ARG A 270 1.70 -33.62 1.31
C ARG A 270 1.50 -33.62 2.86
N SER A 271 2.26 -32.85 3.64
CA SER A 271 2.39 -32.96 5.09
C SER A 271 1.19 -32.44 5.91
N SER A 272 0.28 -31.62 5.34
CA SER A 272 -0.86 -31.02 6.07
C SER A 272 -2.25 -31.62 5.71
N ARG A 273 -2.32 -32.88 5.28
CA ARG A 273 -3.56 -33.48 4.75
C ARG A 273 -4.63 -33.84 5.80
N ASP A 274 -4.40 -33.59 7.08
CA ASP A 274 -5.24 -34.16 8.14
C ASP A 274 -5.79 -33.17 9.16
N LEU A 275 -5.59 -31.85 9.01
CA LEU A 275 -6.07 -30.86 10.00
C LEU A 275 -7.54 -31.07 10.37
N SER A 276 -8.41 -31.23 9.37
CA SER A 276 -9.85 -31.34 9.54
C SER A 276 -10.30 -32.52 10.43
N LYS A 277 -9.49 -33.58 10.56
CA LYS A 277 -9.82 -34.74 11.40
C LYS A 277 -9.49 -34.55 12.89
N HIS A 278 -8.67 -33.54 13.21
CA HIS A 278 -8.15 -33.35 14.57
C HIS A 278 -8.57 -32.01 15.19
N VAL A 279 -9.61 -31.40 14.64
CA VAL A 279 -10.17 -30.15 15.15
C VAL A 279 -11.68 -30.28 15.32
N ARG A 280 -12.20 -29.64 16.35
CA ARG A 280 -13.62 -29.36 16.52
C ARG A 280 -13.79 -27.86 16.66
N VAL A 281 -14.71 -27.29 15.89
CA VAL A 281 -14.97 -25.84 15.87
C VAL A 281 -16.45 -25.61 16.10
N VAL A 282 -16.78 -24.90 17.18
CA VAL A 282 -18.13 -24.49 17.52
C VAL A 282 -18.19 -22.97 17.55
N CYS A 283 -19.08 -22.37 16.78
CA CYS A 283 -19.26 -20.91 16.67
C CYS A 283 -20.69 -20.55 17.09
N ASP A 284 -20.84 -19.72 18.13
CA ASP A 284 -22.14 -19.34 18.71
C ASP A 284 -23.08 -20.55 18.98
N GLY A 285 -22.50 -21.68 19.38
CA GLY A 285 -23.22 -22.94 19.63
C GLY A 285 -23.43 -23.83 18.38
N THR A 286 -23.16 -23.33 17.18
CA THR A 286 -23.22 -24.10 15.92
C THR A 286 -21.94 -24.91 15.72
N ASP A 287 -22.05 -26.24 15.62
CA ASP A 287 -20.91 -27.12 15.36
C ASP A 287 -20.56 -27.16 13.86
N LEU A 288 -19.42 -26.57 13.49
CA LEU A 288 -18.92 -26.47 12.12
C LEU A 288 -18.03 -27.65 11.72
N THR A 289 -17.74 -28.55 12.67
CA THR A 289 -16.84 -29.70 12.47
C THR A 289 -17.23 -30.59 11.28
N PRO A 290 -18.53 -30.92 11.06
CA PRO A 290 -18.94 -31.70 9.89
C PRO A 290 -18.55 -31.05 8.56
N LYS A 291 -18.81 -29.73 8.41
CA LYS A 291 -18.47 -28.97 7.19
C LYS A 291 -16.96 -28.91 6.98
N ILE A 292 -16.19 -28.71 8.06
CA ILE A 292 -14.71 -28.70 8.03
C ILE A 292 -14.15 -30.06 7.57
N GLN A 293 -14.73 -31.16 8.05
CA GLN A 293 -14.32 -32.52 7.67
C GLN A 293 -14.70 -32.87 6.24
N GLU A 294 -15.91 -32.50 5.82
CA GLU A 294 -16.43 -32.73 4.47
C GLU A 294 -15.58 -32.03 3.40
N LEU A 295 -15.33 -30.74 3.59
CA LEU A 295 -14.55 -29.91 2.66
C LEU A 295 -13.03 -30.06 2.84
N LYS A 296 -12.61 -30.79 3.88
CA LYS A 296 -11.21 -31.14 4.17
C LYS A 296 -10.29 -29.92 4.25
N PHE A 297 -10.69 -28.86 4.94
CA PHE A 297 -9.85 -27.66 5.05
C PHE A 297 -8.48 -27.98 5.66
N GLN A 298 -7.44 -27.37 5.06
CA GLN A 298 -6.06 -27.46 5.53
C GLN A 298 -5.62 -26.22 6.31
N CYS A 299 -6.43 -25.16 6.27
CA CYS A 299 -6.25 -23.96 7.06
C CYS A 299 -7.62 -23.44 7.50
N ILE A 300 -7.70 -23.00 8.75
CA ILE A 300 -8.87 -22.32 9.29
C ILE A 300 -8.38 -21.00 9.85
N VAL A 301 -9.06 -19.90 9.49
CA VAL A 301 -8.70 -18.54 9.88
C VAL A 301 -9.88 -17.88 10.56
N PHE A 302 -9.61 -17.27 11.71
CA PHE A 302 -10.49 -16.43 12.49
C PHE A 302 -10.05 -14.99 12.28
N LEU A 303 -10.79 -14.23 11.50
CA LEU A 303 -10.44 -12.87 11.10
C LEU A 303 -11.21 -11.85 11.92
N ASN A 304 -10.51 -10.78 12.30
CA ASN A 304 -11.09 -9.57 12.86
C ASN A 304 -10.99 -8.38 11.90
N ILE A 305 -10.04 -8.41 10.94
CA ILE A 305 -9.87 -7.35 9.95
C ILE A 305 -10.02 -7.89 8.52
N PRO A 306 -10.42 -7.06 7.55
CA PRO A 306 -10.62 -7.50 6.17
C PRO A 306 -9.35 -7.88 5.40
N ARG A 307 -8.18 -7.49 5.90
CA ARG A 307 -6.91 -7.70 5.21
C ARG A 307 -6.16 -8.86 5.83
N TYR A 308 -5.65 -9.73 4.97
CA TYR A 308 -4.90 -10.91 5.34
C TYR A 308 -3.79 -11.16 4.32
N CYS A 309 -2.70 -11.78 4.75
CA CYS A 309 -1.60 -12.20 3.88
C CYS A 309 -1.12 -11.07 2.95
N ALA A 310 -0.72 -9.93 3.53
CA ALA A 310 -0.20 -8.76 2.82
C ALA A 310 -1.22 -8.03 1.91
N GLY A 311 -2.50 -8.07 2.28
CA GLY A 311 -3.55 -7.22 1.72
C GLY A 311 -4.64 -7.94 0.94
N THR A 312 -4.61 -9.27 0.83
CA THR A 312 -5.71 -10.07 0.26
C THR A 312 -6.99 -9.91 1.10
N MET A 313 -8.15 -10.18 0.49
CA MET A 313 -9.47 -10.07 1.13
C MET A 313 -10.16 -11.43 1.20
N PRO A 314 -9.81 -12.26 2.19
CA PRO A 314 -10.22 -13.67 2.23
C PRO A 314 -11.73 -13.89 2.44
N TRP A 315 -12.46 -12.92 3.00
CA TRP A 315 -13.92 -12.99 3.14
C TRP A 315 -14.65 -12.71 1.81
N GLY A 316 -14.02 -11.96 0.90
CA GLY A 316 -14.61 -11.56 -0.38
C GLY A 316 -15.78 -10.58 -0.26
N ASN A 317 -16.50 -10.39 -1.37
CA ASN A 317 -17.70 -9.56 -1.40
C ASN A 317 -18.95 -10.41 -1.12
N THR A 318 -19.84 -9.95 -0.24
CA THR A 318 -21.07 -10.67 0.13
C THR A 318 -22.23 -10.46 -0.84
N GLY A 319 -22.06 -9.65 -1.90
CA GLY A 319 -23.12 -9.25 -2.83
C GLY A 319 -23.91 -10.39 -3.48
N ASP A 320 -23.33 -11.58 -3.63
CA ASP A 320 -23.96 -12.73 -4.29
C ASP A 320 -24.61 -13.72 -3.31
N HIS A 321 -24.39 -13.59 -2.00
CA HIS A 321 -24.89 -14.53 -0.98
C HIS A 321 -25.46 -13.81 0.24
N ARG A 322 -26.77 -13.98 0.48
CA ARG A 322 -27.52 -13.29 1.56
C ARG A 322 -27.30 -13.86 2.97
N ASP A 323 -26.49 -14.91 3.12
CA ASP A 323 -26.33 -15.61 4.39
C ASP A 323 -25.33 -14.91 5.34
N PHE A 324 -24.55 -13.94 4.85
CA PHE A 324 -23.50 -13.26 5.59
C PHE A 324 -23.49 -11.74 5.35
N GLU A 325 -23.22 -10.99 6.41
CA GLU A 325 -23.03 -9.54 6.33
C GLU A 325 -21.62 -9.17 5.83
N PRO A 326 -21.43 -7.94 5.29
CA PRO A 326 -20.10 -7.43 4.97
C PRO A 326 -19.19 -7.44 6.20
N GLN A 327 -17.94 -7.87 6.01
CA GLN A 327 -16.96 -7.91 7.08
C GLN A 327 -16.64 -6.51 7.61
N ARG A 328 -16.62 -6.38 8.93
CA ARG A 328 -16.26 -5.16 9.66
C ARG A 328 -15.28 -5.51 10.78
N HIS A 329 -14.61 -4.48 11.31
CA HIS A 329 -13.61 -4.65 12.37
C HIS A 329 -14.04 -3.99 13.68
N ASP A 330 -15.33 -3.65 13.78
CA ASP A 330 -15.95 -2.86 14.83
C ASP A 330 -17.42 -3.24 15.09
N ASP A 331 -17.82 -4.45 14.69
CA ASP A 331 -19.19 -4.98 14.82
C ASP A 331 -19.36 -6.02 15.95
N GLY A 332 -18.27 -6.35 16.62
CA GLY A 332 -18.21 -7.37 17.67
C GLY A 332 -18.32 -8.80 17.13
N CYS A 333 -17.98 -9.03 15.86
CA CYS A 333 -17.98 -10.34 15.22
C CYS A 333 -16.59 -10.76 14.71
N ILE A 334 -16.36 -12.07 14.64
CA ILE A 334 -15.23 -12.70 13.94
C ILE A 334 -15.77 -13.43 12.72
N GLU A 335 -15.07 -13.28 11.59
CA GLU A 335 -15.27 -14.12 10.42
C GLU A 335 -14.47 -15.41 10.52
N VAL A 336 -15.15 -16.54 10.37
CA VAL A 336 -14.55 -17.88 10.35
C VAL A 336 -14.49 -18.37 8.92
N ILE A 337 -13.28 -18.58 8.42
CA ILE A 337 -13.02 -18.96 7.03
C ILE A 337 -12.27 -20.29 6.97
N GLY A 338 -12.72 -21.18 6.11
CA GLY A 338 -12.06 -22.42 5.77
C GLY A 338 -11.30 -22.31 4.45
N PHE A 339 -10.10 -22.87 4.42
CA PHE A 339 -9.24 -22.86 3.25
C PHE A 339 -8.82 -24.26 2.83
N THR A 340 -9.10 -24.57 1.56
CA THR A 340 -8.38 -25.60 0.83
C THR A 340 -7.09 -25.02 0.24
N MET A 341 -6.15 -25.88 -0.16
CA MET A 341 -4.95 -25.47 -0.91
C MET A 341 -5.29 -24.67 -2.16
N ALA A 342 -6.34 -25.07 -2.89
CA ALA A 342 -6.76 -24.37 -4.10
C ALA A 342 -7.27 -22.95 -3.78
N SER A 343 -8.10 -22.79 -2.74
CA SER A 343 -8.59 -21.47 -2.32
C SER A 343 -7.48 -20.58 -1.75
N LEU A 344 -6.48 -21.14 -1.05
CA LEU A 344 -5.33 -20.37 -0.58
C LEU A 344 -4.49 -19.84 -1.74
N ALA A 345 -4.24 -20.68 -2.76
CA ALA A 345 -3.54 -20.26 -3.96
C ALA A 345 -4.31 -19.17 -4.73
N ALA A 346 -5.65 -19.28 -4.77
CA ALA A 346 -6.50 -18.31 -5.44
C ALA A 346 -6.55 -16.93 -4.76
N LEU A 347 -6.24 -16.81 -3.47
CA LEU A 347 -6.28 -15.52 -2.74
C LEU A 347 -5.43 -14.43 -3.41
N GLN A 348 -4.28 -14.80 -3.98
CA GLN A 348 -3.36 -13.84 -4.60
C GLN A 348 -3.89 -13.25 -5.91
N VAL A 349 -4.85 -13.90 -6.55
CA VAL A 349 -5.50 -13.45 -7.80
C VAL A 349 -6.93 -12.94 -7.55
N GLY A 350 -7.25 -12.56 -6.31
CA GLY A 350 -8.55 -12.01 -5.93
C GLY A 350 -9.61 -13.05 -5.55
N GLY A 351 -9.22 -14.32 -5.38
CA GLY A 351 -10.09 -15.35 -4.80
C GLY A 351 -10.40 -15.09 -3.32
N HIS A 352 -11.32 -15.90 -2.78
CA HIS A 352 -11.72 -15.86 -1.38
C HIS A 352 -11.70 -17.27 -0.77
N GLY A 353 -11.74 -17.37 0.56
CA GLY A 353 -11.93 -18.64 1.25
C GLY A 353 -13.40 -19.04 1.31
N GLU A 354 -13.66 -20.23 1.85
CA GLU A 354 -15.01 -20.70 2.13
C GLU A 354 -15.52 -20.06 3.42
N ARG A 355 -16.61 -19.30 3.33
CA ARG A 355 -17.23 -18.62 4.48
C ARG A 355 -17.96 -19.64 5.34
N LEU A 356 -17.56 -19.77 6.60
CA LEU A 356 -18.13 -20.76 7.52
C LEU A 356 -19.11 -20.13 8.50
N HIS A 357 -18.75 -19.00 9.12
CA HIS A 357 -19.59 -18.31 10.08
C HIS A 357 -19.12 -16.87 10.30
N GLN A 358 -20.03 -16.00 10.78
CA GLN A 358 -19.70 -14.73 11.42
C GLN A 358 -20.26 -14.80 12.86
N CYS A 359 -19.40 -14.75 13.89
CA CYS A 359 -19.78 -15.14 15.26
C CYS A 359 -19.14 -14.32 16.37
N ARG A 360 -19.67 -14.42 17.60
CA ARG A 360 -19.20 -13.69 18.80
C ARG A 360 -18.44 -14.55 19.80
N GLU A 361 -18.64 -15.85 19.80
CA GLU A 361 -17.89 -16.80 20.61
C GLU A 361 -17.47 -18.00 19.77
N VAL A 362 -16.22 -18.41 19.91
CA VAL A 362 -15.70 -19.64 19.29
C VAL A 362 -15.14 -20.55 20.38
N VAL A 363 -15.50 -21.83 20.31
CA VAL A 363 -14.82 -22.91 21.03
C VAL A 363 -14.11 -23.79 20.01
N LEU A 364 -12.78 -23.76 20.03
CA LEU A 364 -11.91 -24.57 19.17
C LEU A 364 -11.20 -25.61 20.03
N THR A 365 -11.41 -26.89 19.73
CA THR A 365 -10.68 -27.99 20.37
C THR A 365 -9.75 -28.65 19.37
N THR A 366 -8.48 -28.81 19.74
CA THR A 366 -7.46 -29.54 18.98
C THR A 366 -7.16 -30.88 19.66
N TYR A 367 -7.13 -31.96 18.89
CA TYR A 367 -6.93 -33.32 19.40
C TYR A 367 -5.50 -33.86 19.20
N LYS A 368 -4.66 -33.10 18.49
CA LYS A 368 -3.23 -33.37 18.29
C LYS A 368 -2.45 -32.06 18.38
N THR A 369 -1.13 -32.13 18.52
CA THR A 369 -0.29 -30.94 18.32
C THR A 369 -0.49 -30.38 16.91
N VAL A 370 -0.84 -29.09 16.83
CA VAL A 370 -1.03 -28.37 15.57
C VAL A 370 -0.26 -27.05 15.56
N PRO A 371 0.29 -26.63 14.41
CA PRO A 371 0.80 -25.27 14.27
C PRO A 371 -0.37 -24.28 14.31
N VAL A 372 -0.22 -23.25 15.13
CA VAL A 372 -1.14 -22.12 15.24
C VAL A 372 -0.34 -20.81 15.19
N GLN A 373 -0.97 -19.71 14.79
CA GLN A 373 -0.36 -18.38 14.90
C GLN A 373 -1.39 -17.35 15.37
N VAL A 374 -0.90 -16.36 16.11
CA VAL A 374 -1.69 -15.23 16.61
C VAL A 374 -1.04 -13.94 16.13
N ASP A 375 -1.73 -13.14 15.28
CA ASP A 375 -1.21 -11.88 14.73
C ASP A 375 0.22 -11.96 14.14
N GLY A 376 0.58 -13.10 13.54
CA GLY A 376 1.88 -13.38 12.95
C GLY A 376 2.92 -14.00 13.91
N GLU A 377 2.57 -14.27 15.16
CA GLU A 377 3.41 -14.98 16.13
C GLU A 377 3.01 -16.46 16.21
N PRO A 378 3.84 -17.39 15.69
CA PRO A 378 3.49 -18.80 15.59
C PRO A 378 3.94 -19.64 16.80
N CYS A 379 3.27 -20.77 17.03
CA CYS A 379 3.75 -21.82 17.94
C CYS A 379 3.16 -23.19 17.59
N ARG A 380 3.78 -24.27 18.10
CA ARG A 380 3.20 -25.63 18.09
C ARG A 380 2.32 -25.83 19.32
N LEU A 381 1.00 -25.74 19.16
CA LEU A 381 0.05 -25.87 20.27
C LEU A 381 -0.27 -27.34 20.52
N ALA A 382 0.00 -27.81 21.75
CA ALA A 382 -0.40 -29.14 22.21
C ALA A 382 -1.94 -29.26 22.28
N PRO A 383 -2.52 -30.48 22.28
CA PRO A 383 -3.98 -30.68 22.34
C PRO A 383 -4.68 -29.84 23.42
N SER A 384 -5.50 -28.89 22.99
CA SER A 384 -6.06 -27.84 23.87
C SER A 384 -7.47 -27.47 23.45
N THR A 385 -8.25 -26.92 24.39
CA THR A 385 -9.49 -26.20 24.08
C THR A 385 -9.25 -24.71 24.22
N LEU A 386 -9.58 -23.98 23.17
CA LEU A 386 -9.43 -22.54 23.03
C LEU A 386 -10.80 -21.90 23.06
N ARG A 387 -10.97 -20.86 23.85
CA ARG A 387 -12.14 -19.98 23.77
C ARG A 387 -11.75 -18.63 23.20
N ILE A 388 -12.45 -18.22 22.16
CA ILE A 388 -12.32 -16.91 21.54
C ILE A 388 -13.55 -16.09 21.89
N SER A 389 -13.34 -14.90 22.42
CA SER A 389 -14.42 -14.00 22.82
C SER A 389 -13.98 -12.54 22.71
N LEU A 390 -14.94 -11.63 22.50
CA LEU A 390 -14.65 -10.20 22.42
C LEU A 390 -14.04 -9.73 23.76
N ARG A 391 -12.92 -9.02 23.67
CA ARG A 391 -12.19 -8.45 24.81
C ARG A 391 -12.66 -7.02 25.09
N ASN A 392 -12.42 -6.15 24.13
CA ASN A 392 -12.75 -4.72 24.14
C ASN A 392 -12.63 -4.15 22.71
N GLN A 393 -12.92 -2.86 22.58
CA GLN A 393 -12.63 -2.09 21.38
C GLN A 393 -11.48 -1.13 21.66
N ALA A 394 -10.56 -1.01 20.71
CA ALA A 394 -9.48 -0.04 20.74
C ALA A 394 -9.78 1.14 19.83
N ASN A 395 -9.45 2.35 20.29
CA ASN A 395 -9.47 3.53 19.45
C ASN A 395 -8.29 3.50 18.46
N MET A 396 -8.58 3.54 17.16
CA MET A 396 -7.59 3.58 16.09
C MET A 396 -7.74 4.87 15.28
N VAL A 397 -6.65 5.37 14.71
CA VAL A 397 -6.70 6.47 13.75
C VAL A 397 -6.77 5.86 12.34
N GLN A 398 -7.84 6.13 11.62
CA GLN A 398 -7.95 5.82 10.20
C GLN A 398 -7.45 7.03 9.40
N LYS A 399 -6.51 6.80 8.46
CA LYS A 399 -6.03 7.86 7.56
C LYS A 399 -7.21 8.32 6.70
N SER A 400 -7.50 9.61 6.75
CA SER A 400 -8.59 10.20 5.98
C SER A 400 -8.31 10.01 4.49
N LYS A 401 -9.20 9.29 3.79
CA LYS A 401 -9.34 9.44 2.35
C LYS A 401 -9.95 10.82 2.18
N ARG A 402 -9.23 11.83 1.68
CA ARG A 402 -9.79 13.19 1.51
C ARG A 402 -11.15 13.08 0.83
N ARG A 403 -12.24 13.28 1.59
CA ARG A 403 -13.61 13.37 1.11
C ARG A 403 -13.88 14.85 0.88
N THR A 404 -14.05 15.20 -0.38
CA THR A 404 -14.51 16.51 -0.86
C THR A 404 -15.74 16.96 -0.09
N SER A 405 -15.75 18.22 0.32
CA SER A 405 -16.83 18.86 1.06
C SER A 405 -18.04 19.13 0.16
N VAL A 406 -19.04 18.24 0.16
CA VAL A 406 -20.48 18.53 -0.04
C VAL A 406 -21.29 17.44 0.69
N PRO A 407 -22.33 17.77 1.51
CA PRO A 407 -23.18 16.75 2.12
C PRO A 407 -24.17 16.22 1.07
N LEU A 408 -23.89 15.02 0.55
CA LEU A 408 -24.91 14.21 -0.12
C LEU A 408 -25.31 13.09 0.83
N LEU A 409 -26.57 13.13 1.25
CA LEU A 409 -27.29 11.99 1.79
C LEU A 409 -27.22 10.83 0.78
N ASN A 410 -26.99 9.63 1.31
CA ASN A 410 -27.00 8.30 0.69
C ASN A 410 -25.65 7.73 0.17
N ASP A 411 -25.14 6.83 1.00
CA ASP A 411 -24.31 5.63 0.79
C ASP A 411 -22.84 5.68 0.30
N PRO A 412 -21.99 4.73 0.75
CA PRO A 412 -20.53 4.83 0.80
C PRO A 412 -19.83 3.92 -0.23
N HIS A 413 -18.55 4.22 -0.48
CA HIS A 413 -17.59 3.40 -1.24
C HIS A 413 -17.76 3.30 -2.77
N ALA A 414 -17.57 4.41 -3.48
CA ALA A 414 -17.11 4.36 -4.86
C ALA A 414 -15.93 5.31 -5.06
N VAL A 415 -14.80 4.77 -5.54
CA VAL A 415 -13.84 5.56 -6.31
C VAL A 415 -14.61 6.07 -7.53
N PRO A 416 -14.54 7.37 -7.91
CA PRO A 416 -15.25 7.85 -9.09
C PRO A 416 -14.86 7.02 -10.31
N ASP A 417 -15.83 6.45 -11.03
CA ASP A 417 -15.57 5.57 -12.18
C ASP A 417 -14.66 6.25 -13.23
N ARG A 418 -14.75 7.58 -13.34
CA ARG A 418 -13.92 8.43 -14.21
C ARG A 418 -13.60 9.77 -13.54
N LEU A 419 -12.36 10.22 -13.70
CA LEU A 419 -11.84 11.52 -13.28
C LEU A 419 -11.60 12.39 -14.52
N ARG A 420 -12.03 13.65 -14.48
CA ARG A 420 -11.76 14.65 -15.51
C ARG A 420 -10.71 15.62 -14.98
N LEU A 421 -9.49 15.51 -15.50
CA LEU A 421 -8.33 16.27 -15.02
C LEU A 421 -7.95 17.35 -16.02
N ARG A 422 -7.76 18.58 -15.55
CA ARG A 422 -7.08 19.63 -16.30
C ARG A 422 -5.57 19.49 -16.14
N VAL A 423 -4.85 19.36 -17.24
CA VAL A 423 -3.40 19.27 -17.27
C VAL A 423 -2.82 20.67 -17.38
N ASN A 424 -1.96 21.05 -16.44
CA ASN A 424 -1.25 22.33 -16.46
C ASN A 424 0.26 22.08 -16.43
N ARG A 425 1.03 22.74 -17.30
CA ARG A 425 2.49 22.66 -17.33
C ARG A 425 3.13 23.81 -16.56
N ILE A 426 4.26 23.52 -15.93
CA ILE A 426 5.14 24.47 -15.25
C ILE A 426 6.54 24.25 -15.81
N SER A 427 7.24 25.33 -16.18
CA SER A 427 8.63 25.22 -16.64
C SER A 427 9.59 24.97 -15.48
N LEU A 428 10.70 24.27 -15.72
CA LEU A 428 11.73 24.02 -14.71
C LEU A 428 12.26 25.33 -14.07
N GLN A 429 12.43 26.39 -14.86
CA GLN A 429 12.90 27.69 -14.38
C GLN A 429 11.91 28.35 -13.41
N GLU A 430 10.61 28.26 -13.71
CA GLU A 430 9.56 28.80 -12.83
C GLU A 430 9.43 27.97 -11.56
N TYR A 431 9.49 26.65 -11.69
CA TYR A 431 9.49 25.72 -10.58
C TYR A 431 10.64 26.03 -9.62
N ASP A 432 11.89 26.12 -10.09
CA ASP A 432 13.04 26.38 -9.22
C ASP A 432 12.96 27.73 -8.50
N ARG A 433 12.44 28.77 -9.19
CA ARG A 433 12.29 30.12 -8.64
C ARG A 433 11.17 30.23 -7.61
N LEU A 434 10.07 29.50 -7.81
CA LEU A 434 8.83 29.65 -7.05
C LEU A 434 8.43 28.38 -6.29
N GLN A 435 9.34 27.43 -6.11
CA GLN A 435 9.10 26.14 -5.42
C GLN A 435 8.54 26.25 -3.99
N TYR A 436 8.56 27.43 -3.37
CA TYR A 436 7.98 27.70 -2.04
C TYR A 436 6.71 28.56 -2.07
N ASP A 437 6.22 28.94 -3.25
CA ASP A 437 5.02 29.77 -3.47
C ASP A 437 4.06 29.03 -4.42
N LYS A 438 3.39 28.02 -3.86
CA LYS A 438 2.55 27.06 -4.58
C LYS A 438 1.38 27.72 -5.32
N GLU A 439 0.71 28.69 -4.70
CA GLU A 439 -0.42 29.40 -5.31
C GLU A 439 0.05 30.17 -6.54
N ARG A 440 1.20 30.84 -6.43
CA ARG A 440 1.79 31.56 -7.56
C ARG A 440 2.26 30.63 -8.69
N LEU A 441 2.77 29.44 -8.37
CA LEU A 441 3.08 28.41 -9.36
C LEU A 441 1.84 27.90 -10.09
N ARG A 442 0.71 27.79 -9.39
CA ARG A 442 -0.59 27.44 -9.97
C ARG A 442 -1.09 28.53 -10.91
N ASP A 443 -0.98 29.80 -10.51
CA ASP A 443 -1.43 30.95 -11.30
C ASP A 443 -0.64 31.13 -12.61
N ILE A 444 0.66 30.83 -12.61
CA ILE A 444 1.51 30.94 -13.81
C ILE A 444 1.53 29.67 -14.66
N SER A 445 0.95 28.57 -14.16
CA SER A 445 0.90 27.32 -14.90
C SER A 445 0.11 27.49 -16.19
N ILE A 446 0.60 26.86 -17.26
CA ILE A 446 0.02 27.00 -18.59
C ILE A 446 -0.88 25.78 -18.83
N PRO A 447 -2.18 25.94 -19.12
CA PRO A 447 -3.04 24.81 -19.42
C PRO A 447 -2.58 24.12 -20.71
N VAL A 448 -2.46 22.79 -20.64
CA VAL A 448 -2.10 21.92 -21.77
C VAL A 448 -3.35 21.29 -22.37
N GLY A 449 -4.31 20.86 -21.56
CA GLY A 449 -5.55 20.25 -22.02
C GLY A 449 -6.33 19.56 -20.91
N ILE A 450 -7.35 18.78 -21.27
CA ILE A 450 -8.15 18.00 -20.32
C ILE A 450 -8.05 16.52 -20.67
N VAL A 451 -7.70 15.68 -19.70
CA VAL A 451 -7.72 14.22 -19.83
C VAL A 451 -8.84 13.62 -18.97
N VAL A 452 -9.50 12.59 -19.49
CA VAL A 452 -10.48 11.80 -18.74
C VAL A 452 -9.91 10.41 -18.51
N VAL A 453 -9.63 10.07 -17.26
CA VAL A 453 -9.02 8.79 -16.85
C VAL A 453 -9.92 8.06 -15.86
N ARG A 454 -9.67 6.78 -15.61
CA ARG A 454 -10.39 6.04 -14.54
C ARG A 454 -9.91 6.49 -13.16
N GLY A 455 -10.75 6.34 -12.14
CA GLY A 455 -10.39 6.71 -10.77
C GLY A 455 -9.29 5.85 -10.14
N ASP A 456 -9.00 4.68 -10.70
CA ASP A 456 -7.91 3.77 -10.36
C ASP A 456 -6.71 3.86 -11.33
N CYS A 457 -6.62 4.92 -12.15
CA CYS A 457 -5.52 5.09 -13.12
C CYS A 457 -4.21 5.42 -12.41
N ASP A 458 -3.16 4.62 -12.67
CA ASP A 458 -1.79 4.95 -12.30
C ASP A 458 -1.20 6.07 -13.18
N LEU A 459 -0.10 6.68 -12.74
CA LEU A 459 0.51 7.80 -13.46
C LEU A 459 1.19 7.41 -14.76
N GLU A 460 1.71 6.19 -14.87
CA GLU A 460 2.33 5.67 -16.10
C GLU A 460 1.28 5.59 -17.22
N THR A 461 0.09 5.09 -16.88
CA THR A 461 -1.07 5.04 -17.76
C THR A 461 -1.61 6.45 -18.04
N CYS A 462 -1.69 7.32 -17.03
CA CYS A 462 -2.13 8.71 -17.20
C CYS A 462 -1.22 9.51 -18.13
N ARG A 463 0.10 9.28 -18.10
CA ARG A 463 1.09 9.89 -18.99
C ARG A 463 0.76 9.64 -20.45
N LEU A 464 0.34 8.42 -20.80
CA LEU A 464 -0.07 8.09 -22.17
C LEU A 464 -1.24 8.96 -22.66
N TYR A 465 -2.18 9.34 -21.78
CA TYR A 465 -3.27 10.24 -22.14
C TYR A 465 -2.80 11.69 -22.32
N ILE A 466 -1.85 12.14 -21.49
CA ILE A 466 -1.27 13.48 -21.59
C ILE A 466 -0.40 13.60 -22.85
N ASP A 467 0.37 12.57 -23.19
CA ASP A 467 1.17 12.55 -24.41
C ASP A 467 0.27 12.56 -25.67
N ARG A 468 -0.95 12.00 -25.62
CA ARG A 468 -1.94 12.10 -26.71
C ARG A 468 -2.49 13.52 -26.90
N LEU A 469 -2.57 14.35 -25.84
CA LEU A 469 -2.94 15.77 -26.00
C LEU A 469 -1.98 16.52 -26.93
N GLN A 470 -0.75 16.02 -27.10
CA GLN A 470 0.25 16.59 -28.00
C GLN A 470 0.08 16.14 -29.46
N GLU A 471 -0.66 15.06 -29.72
CA GLU A 471 -0.81 14.47 -31.07
C GLU A 471 -2.01 15.06 -31.84
N ASP A 472 -3.01 15.63 -31.15
CA ASP A 472 -4.17 16.31 -31.79
C ASP A 472 -3.82 17.68 -32.42
N GLU A 473 -2.62 18.23 -32.17
CA GLU A 473 -2.09 19.41 -32.88
C GLU A 473 -1.89 19.20 -34.40
N ILE A 474 -1.88 17.94 -34.88
CA ILE A 474 -1.56 17.58 -36.27
C ILE A 474 -2.81 17.58 -37.18
N ARG A 475 -4.04 17.70 -36.64
CA ARG A 475 -5.31 17.57 -37.39
C ARG A 475 -5.83 18.85 -38.07
N GLY A 476 -5.00 19.87 -38.26
CA GLY A 476 -5.25 20.91 -39.28
C GLY A 476 -6.37 21.93 -38.99
N VAL A 477 -6.73 22.20 -37.74
CA VAL A 477 -7.56 23.37 -37.38
C VAL A 477 -6.66 24.43 -36.74
N PRO A 478 -6.58 25.67 -37.29
CA PRO A 478 -5.72 26.71 -36.73
C PRO A 478 -6.35 27.25 -35.44
N ILE A 479 -5.76 26.93 -34.29
CA ILE A 479 -6.05 27.59 -33.00
C ILE A 479 -4.80 28.36 -32.56
N THR A 480 -5.06 29.56 -32.05
CA THR A 480 -4.12 30.64 -31.76
C THR A 480 -3.04 30.26 -30.74
N SER A 481 -1.78 30.30 -31.17
CA SER A 481 -0.57 30.71 -30.41
C SER A 481 -0.49 30.37 -28.90
N SER A 482 0.22 29.29 -28.54
CA SER A 482 1.34 29.27 -27.53
C SER A 482 1.63 27.91 -26.84
N THR A 483 1.14 26.78 -27.34
CA THR A 483 1.47 25.46 -26.77
C THR A 483 2.75 24.90 -27.39
N SER A 484 3.91 25.23 -26.82
CA SER A 484 5.14 24.47 -27.12
C SER A 484 4.96 22.99 -26.77
N ARG A 485 5.46 22.09 -27.62
CA ARG A 485 5.55 20.65 -27.36
C ARG A 485 6.24 20.41 -26.00
N LEU A 486 5.68 19.51 -25.18
CA LEU A 486 6.27 19.08 -23.91
C LEU A 486 7.59 18.35 -24.18
N SER A 487 8.57 18.54 -23.31
CA SER A 487 9.82 17.80 -23.40
C SER A 487 9.58 16.29 -23.24
N PRO A 488 10.31 15.42 -23.97
CA PRO A 488 10.13 13.96 -23.87
C PRO A 488 10.43 13.37 -22.48
N ASN A 489 10.99 14.17 -21.57
CA ASN A 489 11.38 13.82 -20.21
C ASN A 489 10.57 14.56 -19.13
N TRP A 490 9.43 15.19 -19.46
CA TRP A 490 8.58 15.89 -18.50
C TRP A 490 8.18 14.99 -17.31
N SER A 491 8.00 15.54 -16.10
CA SER A 491 7.71 14.78 -14.86
C SER A 491 6.38 15.22 -14.22
N PHE A 492 5.69 14.32 -13.52
CA PHE A 492 4.52 14.72 -12.73
C PHE A 492 4.91 15.52 -11.49
N LEU A 493 4.01 16.43 -11.08
CA LEU A 493 4.10 17.17 -9.83
C LEU A 493 2.95 16.78 -8.90
N ASP A 494 3.29 16.27 -7.71
CA ASP A 494 2.34 16.09 -6.62
C ASP A 494 1.91 17.47 -6.09
N SER A 495 0.62 17.75 -6.30
CA SER A 495 -0.05 18.99 -5.89
C SER A 495 -0.80 18.84 -4.57
N THR A 496 -0.81 17.66 -3.94
CA THR A 496 -1.62 17.40 -2.73
C THR A 496 -1.00 17.97 -1.46
N SER A 497 0.30 18.19 -1.45
CA SER A 497 1.06 18.82 -0.36
C SER A 497 0.66 20.29 -0.17
N ALA A 498 0.65 20.77 1.08
CA ALA A 498 0.11 22.10 1.39
C ALA A 498 1.06 23.26 1.04
N ASP A 499 2.37 23.01 1.03
CA ASP A 499 3.43 24.01 1.00
C ASP A 499 4.10 24.15 -0.37
N ARG A 500 4.19 23.07 -1.16
CA ARG A 500 4.80 23.10 -2.50
C ARG A 500 4.38 21.94 -3.39
N PHE A 501 4.76 22.04 -4.66
CA PHE A 501 4.74 20.91 -5.59
C PHE A 501 5.94 19.99 -5.34
N TYR A 502 5.75 18.67 -5.44
CA TYR A 502 6.83 17.70 -5.37
C TYR A 502 6.96 16.96 -6.69
N ARG A 503 8.17 16.92 -7.25
CA ARG A 503 8.46 16.14 -8.44
C ARG A 503 8.38 14.65 -8.14
N ILE A 504 7.66 13.92 -8.98
CA ILE A 504 7.60 12.45 -8.97
C ILE A 504 8.60 11.94 -9.99
N ASP A 505 9.43 10.99 -9.57
CA ASP A 505 10.38 10.34 -10.47
C ASP A 505 9.64 9.42 -11.46
N LYS A 506 10.11 9.40 -12.71
CA LYS A 506 9.50 8.56 -13.76
C LYS A 506 9.48 7.08 -13.39
N ALA A 507 10.50 6.58 -12.69
CA ALA A 507 10.55 5.20 -12.22
C ALA A 507 9.51 4.88 -11.14
N GLN A 508 8.88 5.88 -10.53
CA GLN A 508 7.88 5.73 -9.47
C GLN A 508 6.44 5.88 -9.97
N GLU A 509 6.22 6.20 -11.25
CA GLU A 509 4.89 6.50 -11.79
C GLU A 509 3.90 5.33 -11.71
N HIS A 510 4.39 4.09 -11.87
CA HIS A 510 3.59 2.87 -11.71
C HIS A 510 3.20 2.56 -10.25
N LEU A 511 3.80 3.27 -9.28
CA LEU A 511 3.53 3.10 -7.84
C LEU A 511 2.51 4.11 -7.31
N HIS A 512 2.10 5.08 -8.14
CA HIS A 512 1.24 6.18 -7.74
C HIS A 512 -0.02 6.22 -8.59
N PHE A 513 -1.15 6.50 -7.94
CA PHE A 513 -2.42 6.75 -8.63
C PHE A 513 -2.64 8.23 -8.85
N VAL A 514 -3.33 8.59 -9.93
CA VAL A 514 -3.74 9.97 -10.25
C VAL A 514 -4.39 10.66 -9.04
N THR A 515 -5.29 9.95 -8.34
CA THR A 515 -6.00 10.45 -7.16
C THR A 515 -5.10 10.78 -5.96
N GLU A 516 -3.87 10.27 -5.95
CA GLU A 516 -2.91 10.48 -4.87
C GLU A 516 -2.14 11.79 -5.02
N ILE A 517 -2.09 12.35 -6.24
CA ILE A 517 -1.23 13.49 -6.59
C ILE A 517 -2.01 14.74 -7.03
N CYS A 518 -3.29 14.56 -7.38
CA CYS A 518 -4.16 15.63 -7.82
C CYS A 518 -5.64 15.33 -7.49
N GLN A 519 -6.47 16.37 -7.57
CA GLN A 519 -7.93 16.26 -7.43
C GLN A 519 -8.58 16.44 -8.81
N ASP A 520 -8.60 17.68 -9.30
CA ASP A 520 -9.19 18.05 -10.60
C ASP A 520 -8.16 18.62 -11.59
N GLU A 521 -6.96 18.97 -11.10
CA GLU A 521 -5.89 19.57 -11.89
C GLU A 521 -4.58 18.83 -11.66
N VAL A 522 -4.00 18.28 -12.73
CA VAL A 522 -2.69 17.63 -12.71
C VAL A 522 -1.63 18.60 -13.21
N PHE A 523 -0.51 18.68 -12.51
CA PHE A 523 0.59 19.56 -12.85
C PHE A 523 1.77 18.74 -13.37
N ILE A 524 2.40 19.22 -14.44
CA ILE A 524 3.57 18.59 -15.05
C ILE A 524 4.72 19.59 -15.12
N LEU A 525 5.94 19.10 -14.88
CA LEU A 525 7.18 19.82 -14.95
C LEU A 525 7.84 19.57 -16.29
N ASP A 526 7.94 20.61 -17.11
CA ASP A 526 8.62 20.59 -18.40
C ASP A 526 10.10 21.00 -18.23
N HIS A 527 11.02 20.12 -18.61
CA HIS A 527 12.46 20.32 -18.38
C HIS A 527 13.13 21.13 -19.49
N GLU A 528 12.51 21.27 -20.66
CA GLU A 528 13.10 21.94 -21.83
C GLU A 528 12.20 23.05 -22.43
N GLY A 529 11.15 23.45 -21.71
CA GLY A 529 10.18 24.44 -22.18
C GLY A 529 10.80 25.81 -22.54
N PRO A 530 10.28 26.50 -23.59
CA PRO A 530 10.86 27.74 -24.08
C PRO A 530 10.78 28.89 -23.07
N VAL A 531 11.82 29.72 -23.10
CA VAL A 531 12.03 30.88 -22.24
C VAL A 531 11.04 32.00 -22.61
N GLY A 532 9.99 32.15 -21.81
CA GLY A 532 9.22 33.38 -21.66
C GLY A 532 8.23 33.72 -22.79
N SER A 533 6.94 33.76 -22.44
CA SER A 533 5.99 34.71 -23.06
C SER A 533 4.91 35.05 -22.04
N GLN A 534 4.60 36.34 -21.93
CA GLN A 534 3.61 36.89 -21.01
C GLN A 534 2.21 36.29 -21.22
N ALA A 535 1.49 36.17 -20.10
CA ALA A 535 0.08 35.85 -20.04
C ALA A 535 -0.75 36.68 -21.03
N SER A 536 -1.47 35.99 -21.90
CA SER A 536 -2.67 36.53 -22.55
C SER A 536 -3.77 35.50 -22.45
N SER A 537 -4.91 35.92 -21.90
CA SER A 537 -6.12 35.13 -21.77
C SER A 537 -6.63 34.73 -23.16
N ALA A 538 -6.57 33.45 -23.51
CA ALA A 538 -7.17 32.89 -24.71
C ALA A 538 -7.78 31.52 -24.41
N GLY A 539 -8.92 31.23 -25.04
CA GLY A 539 -9.91 30.23 -24.62
C GLY A 539 -9.44 28.77 -24.57
N MET A 540 -10.22 27.98 -23.82
CA MET A 540 -10.03 26.54 -23.59
C MET A 540 -9.95 25.73 -24.90
N PRO A 541 -8.89 24.93 -25.12
CA PRO A 541 -8.85 23.91 -26.16
C PRO A 541 -9.53 22.58 -25.74
N ASP A 542 -9.76 21.74 -26.74
CA ASP A 542 -10.76 20.66 -26.79
C ASP A 542 -10.60 19.48 -25.81
N LEU A 543 -11.75 18.84 -25.58
CA LEU A 543 -11.99 17.73 -24.65
C LEU A 543 -11.57 16.39 -25.28
N VAL A 544 -10.51 15.75 -24.81
CA VAL A 544 -10.23 14.35 -25.17
C VAL A 544 -11.05 13.44 -24.26
N VAL A 545 -12.24 13.08 -24.75
CA VAL A 545 -13.03 11.97 -24.21
C VAL A 545 -12.53 10.69 -24.88
N GLU A 546 -12.56 9.56 -24.19
CA GLU A 546 -12.64 8.28 -24.91
C GLU A 546 -13.72 8.40 -26.00
N PRO A 547 -13.50 7.89 -27.24
CA PRO A 547 -14.62 7.66 -28.12
C PRO A 547 -15.57 6.74 -27.36
N ALA A 548 -16.72 7.27 -26.95
CA ALA A 548 -17.80 6.45 -26.43
C ALA A 548 -17.99 5.32 -27.44
N ALA A 549 -17.95 4.08 -26.96
CA ALA A 549 -18.22 2.90 -27.76
C ALA A 549 -19.57 3.12 -28.48
N GLY A 550 -19.51 3.44 -29.78
CA GLY A 550 -20.71 3.71 -30.58
C GLY A 550 -20.64 4.89 -31.57
N ALA A 551 -19.57 5.70 -31.61
CA ALA A 551 -19.42 6.63 -32.74
C ALA A 551 -19.08 5.83 -34.01
N PRO A 552 -19.89 5.91 -35.09
CA PRO A 552 -19.59 5.19 -36.33
C PRO A 552 -18.29 5.75 -36.93
N LEU A 553 -17.40 4.85 -37.34
CA LEU A 553 -16.19 5.20 -38.08
C LEU A 553 -16.57 6.05 -39.28
N THR A 554 -15.83 7.14 -39.53
CA THR A 554 -16.01 7.89 -40.76
C THR A 554 -15.66 6.99 -41.97
N PRO A 555 -16.25 7.24 -43.16
CA PRO A 555 -15.93 6.45 -44.35
C PRO A 555 -14.43 6.40 -44.67
N ASP A 556 -13.70 7.49 -44.38
CA ASP A 556 -12.25 7.59 -44.60
C ASP A 556 -11.45 6.77 -43.58
N GLU A 557 -11.86 6.73 -42.31
CA GLU A 557 -11.28 5.88 -41.27
C GLU A 557 -11.52 4.40 -41.54
N GLN A 558 -12.73 4.05 -41.98
CA GLN A 558 -13.07 2.69 -42.37
C GLN A 558 -12.28 2.26 -43.61
N ALA A 559 -12.12 3.15 -44.60
CA ALA A 559 -11.31 2.89 -45.78
C ALA A 559 -9.82 2.68 -45.44
N LEU A 560 -9.28 3.44 -44.49
CA LEU A 560 -7.89 3.28 -44.04
C LEU A 560 -7.66 1.93 -43.32
N LEU A 561 -8.58 1.50 -42.45
CA LEU A 561 -8.50 0.19 -41.81
C LEU A 561 -8.68 -0.96 -42.81
N THR A 562 -9.57 -0.80 -43.78
CA THR A 562 -9.73 -1.77 -44.88
C THR A 562 -8.45 -1.85 -45.73
N ALA A 563 -7.83 -0.71 -46.06
CA ALA A 563 -6.54 -0.66 -46.76
C ALA A 563 -5.43 -1.40 -46.00
N ALA A 564 -5.37 -1.19 -44.68
CA ALA A 564 -4.43 -1.87 -43.80
C ALA A 564 -4.65 -3.40 -43.74
N SER A 565 -5.90 -3.86 -43.87
CA SER A 565 -6.23 -5.28 -43.91
C SER A 565 -5.95 -5.90 -45.29
N THR A 566 -6.22 -5.20 -46.40
CA THR A 566 -6.10 -5.73 -47.76
C THR A 566 -4.72 -5.61 -48.37
N GLY A 567 -3.83 -4.78 -47.79
CA GLY A 567 -2.48 -4.58 -48.31
C GLY A 567 -2.33 -3.38 -49.24
N ASP A 568 -3.33 -2.49 -49.33
CA ASP A 568 -3.31 -1.37 -50.27
C ASP A 568 -2.52 -0.16 -49.72
N LEU A 569 -1.23 -0.14 -50.05
CA LEU A 569 -0.32 0.93 -49.66
C LEU A 569 -0.72 2.31 -50.22
N LEU A 570 -1.31 2.37 -51.42
CA LEU A 570 -1.66 3.63 -52.05
C LEU A 570 -2.85 4.28 -51.33
N LEU A 571 -3.88 3.48 -51.03
CA LEU A 571 -5.05 3.95 -50.30
C LEU A 571 -4.71 4.36 -48.87
N LEU A 572 -3.85 3.59 -48.20
CA LEU A 572 -3.39 3.93 -46.84
C LEU A 572 -2.54 5.21 -46.83
N THR A 573 -1.64 5.38 -47.81
CA THR A 573 -0.83 6.60 -47.94
C THR A 573 -1.69 7.83 -48.24
N ASP A 574 -2.68 7.71 -49.12
CA ASP A 574 -3.60 8.81 -49.43
C ASP A 574 -4.47 9.19 -48.22
N GLY A 575 -4.95 8.21 -47.45
CA GLY A 575 -5.66 8.45 -46.20
C GLY A 575 -4.82 9.21 -45.16
N VAL A 576 -3.56 8.82 -44.98
CA VAL A 576 -2.62 9.51 -44.08
C VAL A 576 -2.33 10.94 -44.58
N ARG A 577 -2.16 11.15 -45.90
CA ARG A 577 -1.98 12.49 -46.49
C ARG A 577 -3.20 13.40 -46.31
N ARG A 578 -4.40 12.82 -46.26
CA ARG A 578 -5.65 13.53 -45.96
C ARG A 578 -5.87 13.80 -44.46
N GLY A 579 -4.91 13.41 -43.61
CA GLY A 579 -4.96 13.66 -42.17
C GLY A 579 -5.70 12.59 -41.36
N VAL A 580 -6.01 11.43 -41.94
CA VAL A 580 -6.60 10.30 -41.21
C VAL A 580 -5.53 9.70 -40.28
N SER A 581 -5.84 9.60 -39.00
CA SER A 581 -4.89 9.14 -37.99
C SER A 581 -4.62 7.62 -38.09
N LEU A 582 -3.37 7.21 -37.93
CA LEU A 582 -2.99 5.80 -37.83
C LEU A 582 -3.41 5.14 -36.50
N LEU A 583 -3.88 5.93 -35.52
CA LEU A 583 -4.41 5.46 -34.23
C LEU A 583 -5.89 5.05 -34.28
N VAL A 584 -6.54 5.20 -35.44
CA VAL A 584 -7.91 4.75 -35.67
C VAL A 584 -8.03 3.25 -35.37
N ARG A 585 -9.15 2.86 -34.77
CA ARG A 585 -9.42 1.50 -34.29
C ARG A 585 -10.75 0.98 -34.82
N ASP A 586 -10.78 -0.29 -35.19
CA ASP A 586 -12.04 -0.99 -35.50
C ASP A 586 -12.85 -1.33 -34.24
N SER A 587 -14.00 -2.00 -34.41
CA SER A 587 -14.86 -2.42 -33.31
C SER A 587 -14.17 -3.37 -32.30
N GLY A 588 -13.12 -4.09 -32.69
CA GLY A 588 -12.31 -4.96 -31.82
C GLY A 588 -11.11 -4.24 -31.18
N GLY A 589 -10.96 -2.94 -31.41
CA GLY A 589 -9.83 -2.15 -30.92
C GLY A 589 -8.54 -2.34 -31.72
N CYS A 590 -8.58 -3.00 -32.89
CA CYS A 590 -7.42 -3.20 -33.74
C CYS A 590 -7.13 -1.93 -34.55
N SER A 591 -5.88 -1.48 -34.52
CA SER A 591 -5.40 -0.36 -35.34
C SER A 591 -4.90 -0.81 -36.72
N ALA A 592 -4.61 0.14 -37.61
CA ALA A 592 -3.98 -0.13 -38.90
C ALA A 592 -2.71 -0.98 -38.77
N LEU A 593 -1.89 -0.75 -37.74
CA LEU A 593 -0.69 -1.55 -37.49
C LEU A 593 -1.02 -2.99 -37.08
N HIS A 594 -2.08 -3.22 -36.29
CA HIS A 594 -2.52 -4.56 -35.92
C HIS A 594 -2.96 -5.36 -37.15
N LEU A 595 -3.77 -4.75 -38.02
CA LEU A 595 -4.29 -5.38 -39.23
C LEU A 595 -3.19 -5.65 -40.26
N ALA A 596 -2.29 -4.69 -40.48
CA ALA A 596 -1.14 -4.86 -41.37
C ALA A 596 -0.17 -5.94 -40.85
N ALA A 597 0.06 -5.96 -39.53
CA ALA A 597 0.96 -6.93 -38.91
C ALA A 597 0.40 -8.35 -38.91
N GLN A 598 -0.90 -8.51 -38.65
CA GLN A 598 -1.59 -9.80 -38.70
C GLN A 598 -1.54 -10.42 -40.11
N ASN A 599 -1.78 -9.61 -41.15
CA ASN A 599 -1.83 -10.08 -42.53
C ASN A 599 -0.45 -10.14 -43.23
N GLY A 600 0.63 -9.75 -42.55
CA GLY A 600 1.99 -9.86 -43.09
C GLY A 600 2.38 -8.79 -44.11
N HIS A 601 1.67 -7.65 -44.16
CA HIS A 601 1.89 -6.62 -45.18
C HIS A 601 3.12 -5.77 -44.87
N THR A 602 4.30 -6.21 -45.32
CA THR A 602 5.58 -5.63 -44.92
C THR A 602 5.74 -4.16 -45.32
N ASP A 603 5.28 -3.79 -46.50
CA ASP A 603 5.43 -2.43 -47.04
C ASP A 603 4.54 -1.43 -46.27
N LEU A 604 3.35 -1.86 -45.86
CA LEU A 604 2.46 -1.10 -45.00
C LEU A 604 3.01 -0.95 -43.60
N VAL A 605 3.54 -2.04 -43.01
CA VAL A 605 4.17 -1.98 -41.69
C VAL A 605 5.36 -1.02 -41.72
N SER A 606 6.23 -1.10 -42.72
CA SER A 606 7.35 -0.17 -42.88
C SER A 606 6.89 1.29 -43.01
N PHE A 607 5.88 1.55 -43.83
CA PHE A 607 5.30 2.89 -43.98
C PHE A 607 4.69 3.41 -42.67
N ILE A 608 3.91 2.59 -41.96
CA ILE A 608 3.29 2.94 -40.68
C ILE A 608 4.34 3.18 -39.61
N LEU A 609 5.43 2.41 -39.58
CA LEU A 609 6.53 2.60 -38.62
C LEU A 609 7.37 3.85 -38.91
N GLN A 610 7.49 4.24 -40.19
CA GLN A 610 8.20 5.47 -40.58
C GLN A 610 7.37 6.75 -40.33
N GLN A 611 6.05 6.67 -40.50
CA GLN A 611 5.15 7.84 -40.41
C GLN A 611 4.36 7.92 -39.09
N GLY A 612 4.25 6.80 -38.37
CA GLY A 612 3.44 6.68 -37.16
C GLY A 612 4.20 6.95 -35.86
N SER A 613 3.46 7.24 -34.79
CA SER A 613 3.99 7.40 -33.44
C SER A 613 4.47 6.05 -32.87
N LYS A 614 5.55 6.06 -32.08
CA LYS A 614 6.07 4.87 -31.37
C LYS A 614 5.03 4.24 -30.44
N VAL A 615 4.02 5.01 -30.02
CA VAL A 615 2.87 4.52 -29.25
C VAL A 615 2.20 3.33 -29.95
N LEU A 616 2.13 3.33 -31.29
CA LEU A 616 1.49 2.27 -32.08
C LEU A 616 2.09 0.87 -31.86
N LEU A 617 3.38 0.77 -31.57
CA LEU A 617 4.10 -0.50 -31.38
C LEU A 617 3.54 -1.33 -30.22
N ASP A 618 3.08 -0.61 -29.21
CA ASP A 618 2.85 -1.10 -27.86
C ASP A 618 1.38 -0.92 -27.44
N LEU A 619 0.54 -0.43 -28.37
CA LEU A 619 -0.91 -0.41 -28.25
C LEU A 619 -1.45 -1.84 -28.26
N THR A 620 -2.43 -2.09 -27.39
CA THR A 620 -3.12 -3.37 -27.32
C THR A 620 -4.51 -3.27 -27.94
N ASP A 621 -4.95 -4.36 -28.57
CA ASP A 621 -6.35 -4.54 -28.97
C ASP A 621 -7.27 -4.69 -27.74
N ARG A 622 -8.58 -4.64 -27.97
CA ARG A 622 -9.57 -4.69 -26.88
C ARG A 622 -9.96 -6.11 -26.51
N ASP A 623 -9.95 -7.03 -27.47
CA ASP A 623 -10.53 -8.36 -27.28
C ASP A 623 -9.58 -9.30 -26.52
N LYS A 624 -8.27 -9.20 -26.78
CA LYS A 624 -7.27 -10.11 -26.22
C LYS A 624 -6.12 -9.39 -25.51
N GLY A 625 -6.03 -8.07 -25.63
CA GLY A 625 -4.91 -7.29 -25.13
C GLY A 625 -3.64 -7.52 -25.96
N GLU A 626 -3.76 -7.92 -27.22
CA GLU A 626 -2.63 -8.25 -28.09
C GLU A 626 -2.04 -6.99 -28.73
N THR A 627 -0.71 -6.87 -28.76
CA THR A 627 -0.01 -5.86 -29.56
C THR A 627 0.14 -6.29 -31.01
N ALA A 628 0.57 -5.38 -31.89
CA ALA A 628 0.89 -5.71 -33.28
C ALA A 628 1.92 -6.87 -33.39
N LEU A 629 2.88 -6.93 -32.45
CA LEU A 629 3.87 -8.00 -32.39
C LEU A 629 3.25 -9.35 -32.00
N HIS A 630 2.27 -9.37 -31.08
CA HIS A 630 1.53 -10.60 -30.74
C HIS A 630 0.75 -11.14 -31.94
N LYS A 631 0.10 -10.27 -32.72
CA LYS A 631 -0.65 -10.68 -33.92
C LYS A 631 0.26 -11.20 -35.03
N ALA A 632 1.37 -10.52 -35.28
CA ALA A 632 2.38 -10.99 -36.23
C ALA A 632 2.97 -12.35 -35.81
N ALA A 633 3.22 -12.56 -34.51
CA ALA A 633 3.74 -13.81 -33.99
C ALA A 633 2.72 -14.95 -34.09
N SER A 634 1.44 -14.70 -33.76
CA SER A 634 0.35 -15.67 -33.88
C SER A 634 0.15 -16.15 -35.33
N GLU A 635 0.31 -15.26 -36.31
CA GLU A 635 0.16 -15.56 -37.73
C GLU A 635 1.49 -15.94 -38.42
N LYS A 636 2.57 -16.13 -37.65
CA LYS A 636 3.90 -16.56 -38.13
C LYS A 636 4.52 -15.63 -39.18
N GLN A 637 4.31 -14.32 -39.03
CA GLN A 637 4.81 -13.30 -39.97
C GLN A 637 6.25 -12.89 -39.62
N HIS A 638 7.23 -13.70 -40.02
CA HIS A 638 8.66 -13.53 -39.69
C HIS A 638 9.24 -12.15 -40.04
N ALA A 639 8.97 -11.65 -41.25
CA ALA A 639 9.49 -10.37 -41.72
C ALA A 639 8.91 -9.19 -40.91
N VAL A 640 7.61 -9.25 -40.60
CA VAL A 640 6.93 -8.23 -39.78
C VAL A 640 7.42 -8.26 -38.34
N CYS A 641 7.60 -9.44 -37.74
CA CYS A 641 8.13 -9.56 -36.38
C CYS A 641 9.52 -8.92 -36.26
N ARG A 642 10.41 -9.17 -37.24
CA ARG A 642 11.73 -8.53 -37.28
C ARG A 642 11.63 -7.00 -37.35
N MET A 643 10.81 -6.47 -38.26
CA MET A 643 10.64 -5.02 -38.39
C MET A 643 10.06 -4.36 -37.12
N LEU A 644 9.11 -5.01 -36.46
CA LEU A 644 8.52 -4.50 -35.22
C LEU A 644 9.53 -4.50 -34.05
N VAL A 645 10.36 -5.55 -33.95
CA VAL A 645 11.43 -5.63 -32.94
C VAL A 645 12.52 -4.59 -33.21
N GLU A 646 12.94 -4.43 -34.47
CA GLU A 646 13.90 -3.39 -34.89
C GLU A 646 13.37 -1.97 -34.62
N ALA A 647 12.05 -1.77 -34.73
CA ALA A 647 11.39 -0.50 -34.40
C ALA A 647 11.23 -0.26 -32.89
N GLY A 648 11.55 -1.25 -32.04
CA GLY A 648 11.52 -1.14 -30.58
C GLY A 648 10.21 -1.57 -29.91
N ALA A 649 9.44 -2.47 -30.53
CA ALA A 649 8.27 -3.07 -29.87
C ALA A 649 8.68 -3.84 -28.61
N SER A 650 7.88 -3.73 -27.53
CA SER A 650 8.18 -4.43 -26.28
C SER A 650 8.03 -5.95 -26.45
N LEU A 651 9.09 -6.68 -26.09
CA LEU A 651 9.11 -8.15 -26.03
C LEU A 651 8.53 -8.70 -24.71
N GLU A 652 8.40 -7.84 -23.69
CA GLU A 652 8.01 -8.24 -22.32
C GLU A 652 6.52 -8.02 -22.03
N LYS A 653 5.82 -7.25 -22.88
CA LYS A 653 4.38 -7.04 -22.73
C LYS A 653 3.63 -8.36 -22.88
N THR A 654 2.71 -8.58 -21.95
CA THR A 654 1.82 -9.74 -21.95
C THR A 654 0.40 -9.35 -22.35
N ASN A 655 -0.27 -10.23 -23.08
CA ASN A 655 -1.69 -10.09 -23.39
C ASN A 655 -2.57 -10.45 -22.17
N PHE A 656 -3.91 -10.39 -22.28
CA PHE A 656 -4.82 -10.71 -21.17
C PHE A 656 -4.77 -12.17 -20.70
N GLN A 657 -4.10 -13.05 -21.45
CA GLN A 657 -3.83 -14.43 -21.06
C GLN A 657 -2.47 -14.59 -20.38
N GLY A 658 -1.73 -13.51 -20.14
CA GLY A 658 -0.40 -13.52 -19.56
C GLY A 658 0.69 -14.04 -20.51
N LYS A 659 0.42 -14.12 -21.82
CA LYS A 659 1.36 -14.63 -22.83
C LYS A 659 2.12 -13.47 -23.48
N THR A 660 3.42 -13.65 -23.68
CA THR A 660 4.26 -12.74 -24.47
C THR A 660 4.10 -13.02 -25.97
N ALA A 661 4.66 -12.15 -26.82
CA ALA A 661 4.70 -12.40 -28.26
C ALA A 661 5.46 -13.68 -28.62
N ALA A 662 6.51 -14.04 -27.85
CA ALA A 662 7.24 -15.29 -28.02
C ALA A 662 6.36 -16.51 -27.71
N ASP A 663 5.51 -16.42 -26.68
CA ASP A 663 4.55 -17.48 -26.34
C ASP A 663 3.44 -17.64 -27.38
N GLN A 664 3.06 -16.55 -28.07
CA GLN A 664 2.09 -16.60 -29.17
C GLN A 664 2.64 -17.17 -30.48
N ALA A 665 3.97 -17.26 -30.63
CA ALA A 665 4.60 -18.00 -31.73
C ALA A 665 4.55 -19.53 -31.55
N ALA A 666 3.72 -20.06 -30.62
CA ALA A 666 3.56 -21.48 -30.35
C ALA A 666 3.14 -22.25 -31.63
N GLY A 667 4.11 -22.94 -32.25
CA GLY A 667 3.93 -23.62 -33.53
C GLY A 667 4.91 -23.17 -34.63
N ASP A 668 5.81 -22.22 -34.32
CA ASP A 668 6.98 -21.84 -35.14
C ASP A 668 8.22 -21.70 -34.24
N SER A 669 8.99 -22.78 -34.16
CA SER A 669 10.16 -22.86 -33.26
C SER A 669 11.26 -21.86 -33.62
N GLU A 670 11.38 -21.47 -34.89
CA GLU A 670 12.41 -20.52 -35.33
C GLU A 670 12.06 -19.10 -34.86
N LEU A 671 10.79 -18.71 -35.00
CA LEU A 671 10.31 -17.39 -34.57
C LEU A 671 10.29 -17.24 -33.05
N ALA A 672 9.87 -18.28 -32.32
CA ALA A 672 9.87 -18.27 -30.86
C ALA A 672 11.28 -18.13 -30.28
N VAL A 673 12.26 -18.83 -30.88
CA VAL A 673 13.68 -18.72 -30.49
C VAL A 673 14.22 -17.34 -30.82
N PHE A 674 13.90 -16.78 -32.00
CA PHE A 674 14.29 -15.42 -32.35
C PHE A 674 13.79 -14.40 -31.32
N LEU A 675 12.49 -14.39 -31.02
CA LEU A 675 11.89 -13.44 -30.06
C LEU A 675 12.45 -13.61 -28.64
N SER A 676 12.64 -14.86 -28.19
CA SER A 676 13.23 -15.15 -26.87
C SER A 676 14.71 -14.74 -26.79
N SER A 677 15.46 -14.89 -27.87
CA SER A 677 16.88 -14.49 -27.92
C SER A 677 17.07 -12.97 -27.83
N GLN A 678 16.17 -12.20 -28.44
CA GLN A 678 16.19 -10.73 -28.39
C GLN A 678 15.73 -10.20 -27.02
N GLN A 679 14.95 -10.98 -26.27
CA GLN A 679 14.54 -10.66 -24.90
C GLN A 679 15.73 -10.76 -23.92
N GLN A 680 16.62 -11.73 -24.09
CA GLN A 680 17.80 -11.91 -23.22
C GLN A 680 18.90 -10.86 -23.46
N THR A 681 19.05 -10.35 -24.68
CA THR A 681 20.01 -9.30 -25.00
C THR A 681 19.59 -7.92 -24.49
N SER A 682 18.28 -7.68 -24.36
CA SER A 682 17.71 -6.43 -23.82
C SER A 682 17.72 -6.37 -22.28
N SER A 683 17.70 -7.52 -21.59
CA SER A 683 17.87 -7.58 -20.12
C SER A 683 19.32 -7.38 -19.64
N GLY A 684 20.32 -7.58 -20.50
CA GLY A 684 21.74 -7.56 -20.13
C GLY A 684 22.44 -6.20 -20.14
N THR A 685 21.79 -5.13 -20.61
CA THR A 685 22.44 -3.83 -20.85
C THR A 685 22.00 -2.69 -19.93
N ASN A 686 21.08 -2.92 -18.98
CA ASN A 686 20.55 -1.88 -18.09
C ASN A 686 20.83 -2.08 -16.58
N GLU A 687 21.62 -3.08 -16.17
CA GLU A 687 21.88 -3.34 -14.74
C GLU A 687 23.14 -2.69 -14.15
N ASP A 688 23.98 -2.03 -14.95
CA ASP A 688 25.20 -1.39 -14.45
C ASP A 688 25.17 0.13 -14.63
N LEU A 689 24.69 0.85 -13.60
CA LEU A 689 25.17 2.14 -13.07
C LEU A 689 24.03 2.87 -12.34
N GLU A 690 24.02 2.81 -11.01
CA GLU A 690 24.05 3.97 -10.09
C GLU A 690 23.72 3.54 -8.65
N THR A 691 24.70 2.88 -8.03
CA THR A 691 24.96 3.08 -6.60
C THR A 691 25.74 4.38 -6.43
N ALA A 692 25.12 5.44 -5.91
CA ALA A 692 25.84 6.57 -5.31
C ALA A 692 24.95 7.44 -4.39
N VAL A 693 25.29 7.37 -3.09
CA VAL A 693 25.19 8.38 -2.00
C VAL A 693 23.81 8.79 -1.49
#